data_AF-A0A6S7FB01-F1
#
_entry.id   AF-A0A6S7FB01-F1
#
_cell.length_a   1.000
_cell.length_b   1.000
_cell.length_c   1.000
_cell.angle_alpha   90.00
_cell.angle_beta   90.00
_cell.angle_gamma   90.00
#
_symmetry.space_group_name_H-M   'P 1'
#
loop_
_entity.id
_entity.type
_entity.pdbx_description
1 polymer ?
#
loop_
_entity_poly.entity_id
_entity_poly.type
_entity_poly.pdbx_seq_one_letter_code
_entity_poly.pdbx_strand_id
1 'polypeptide(L)'
;MALSDLIVRQAKTTGKRYTLYDNDCLSLMVSAAGGKSWMFRYSWLGKQKRMALGGYPALSLREARAERDKAQALIARGIDPQIERDQRRHAAKLAGEYTFKNVFDAWVEHRRKELKEGRQSTLSQILRIFNKDVLPTLGKMSIYDIRRPQLLGVLAAIEKRKAFTTAEKVRTWFNQMFRYALVIAEGLEVNPAADLDVVAEPKPPVAHNPYLHLPELPEFLQKLRRYNPRGWQTQLGVRLLFLTGVRTGELRLAEPEQFDLDRGFWIIPPEVVKQLQDEMRKAGKRPQDVPPYIVPLSLQAIEIVRYLLGVMRPAQKYLLSHRSELKKRISENTLNKAVQLMGYEGRLTGHGIRGTISTALNEIGYPKIWVDAQLSHSDPNKVSSAYNHAKYVEPRRRMMQDWADRLDLLEQGEVQAASAHLTIRIDGVPAMAEVEEAVDVAPTVAEPGVSGSPPVAATPIVVTPNSGGITFQRLSQVPPPPAHAPESEVSAIQREREEMLAMYESPNNLPVALFGKLAGKSKDQINRELKAGKLLSISLGNRGQRVPDWQLVPLKRRLAQALMNQCPHVDSWALYRLLTKPHSNLGNRAAIDVVTPTNVGKVLQAVTPYKEFERSSTDETPQFSEFVRQLQRHVNALEEAPC
;
A
#
# COMPACT_ATOMS: atom_id res chain seq x y z
N MET A 1 -35.35 -75.15 5.73
CA MET A 1 -34.11 -75.86 6.12
C MET A 1 -33.06 -74.80 6.37
N ALA A 2 -32.38 -74.85 7.52
CA ALA A 2 -31.35 -73.86 7.84
C ALA A 2 -30.16 -74.00 6.89
N LEU A 3 -29.59 -72.88 6.45
CA LEU A 3 -28.34 -72.90 5.68
C LEU A 3 -27.16 -73.26 6.59
N SER A 4 -26.17 -73.95 6.01
CA SER A 4 -24.84 -74.15 6.59
C SER A 4 -23.81 -73.33 5.81
N ASP A 5 -22.69 -72.98 6.45
CA ASP A 5 -21.61 -72.23 5.78
C ASP A 5 -21.06 -72.95 4.54
N LEU A 6 -21.07 -74.29 4.56
CA LEU A 6 -20.65 -75.11 3.42
C LEU A 6 -21.60 -74.93 2.22
N ILE A 7 -22.92 -74.93 2.45
CA ILE A 7 -23.93 -74.69 1.40
C ILE A 7 -23.79 -73.28 0.82
N VAL A 8 -23.55 -72.29 1.67
CA VAL A 8 -23.37 -70.88 1.26
C VAL A 8 -22.11 -70.71 0.39
N ARG A 9 -21.00 -71.34 0.80
CA ARG A 9 -19.74 -71.37 0.04
C ARG A 9 -19.92 -72.03 -1.32
N GLN A 10 -20.56 -73.20 -1.35
CA GLN A 10 -20.73 -74.02 -2.55
C GLN A 10 -21.82 -73.53 -3.51
N ALA A 11 -22.62 -72.53 -3.14
CA ALA A 11 -23.61 -71.94 -4.04
C ALA A 11 -22.96 -71.40 -5.33
N LYS A 12 -23.23 -72.03 -6.48
CA LYS A 12 -22.65 -71.72 -7.79
C LYS A 12 -23.53 -70.76 -8.60
N THR A 13 -22.93 -69.97 -9.48
CA THR A 13 -23.70 -69.20 -10.46
C THR A 13 -24.41 -70.13 -11.45
N THR A 14 -25.67 -69.84 -11.76
CA THR A 14 -26.51 -70.61 -12.69
C THR A 14 -26.94 -69.78 -13.91
N GLY A 15 -26.37 -68.58 -14.08
CA GLY A 15 -26.76 -67.62 -15.12
C GLY A 15 -28.13 -66.95 -14.91
N LYS A 16 -28.90 -67.37 -13.90
CA LYS A 16 -30.17 -66.75 -13.48
C LYS A 16 -30.15 -66.46 -11.97
N ARG A 17 -30.88 -65.43 -11.55
CA ARG A 17 -31.00 -65.08 -10.12
C ARG A 17 -31.81 -66.15 -9.38
N TYR A 18 -31.27 -66.69 -8.29
CA TYR A 18 -31.99 -67.61 -7.40
C TYR A 18 -31.77 -67.26 -5.93
N THR A 19 -32.54 -67.89 -5.04
CA THR A 19 -32.53 -67.58 -3.60
C THR A 19 -32.49 -68.87 -2.79
N LEU A 20 -31.55 -68.96 -1.85
CA LEU A 20 -31.45 -70.03 -0.87
C LEU A 20 -32.04 -69.54 0.45
N TYR A 21 -33.03 -70.23 0.99
CA TYR A 21 -33.71 -69.80 2.21
C TYR A 21 -32.98 -70.29 3.46
N ASP A 22 -32.90 -69.42 4.46
CA ASP A 22 -32.52 -69.75 5.84
C ASP A 22 -33.72 -69.50 6.77
N ASN A 23 -33.53 -69.70 8.07
CA ASN A 23 -34.57 -69.50 9.07
C ASN A 23 -34.93 -68.02 9.29
N ASP A 24 -36.12 -67.79 9.86
CA ASP A 24 -36.64 -66.49 10.28
C ASP A 24 -36.61 -65.44 9.15
N CYS A 25 -37.06 -65.86 7.96
CA CYS A 25 -37.17 -65.02 6.77
C CYS A 25 -35.83 -64.46 6.23
N LEU A 26 -34.70 -64.98 6.69
CA LEU A 26 -33.38 -64.76 6.10
C LEU A 26 -33.20 -65.63 4.85
N SER A 27 -32.46 -65.12 3.87
CA SER A 27 -32.14 -65.86 2.65
C SER A 27 -30.87 -65.33 2.00
N LEU A 28 -30.18 -66.17 1.24
CA LEU A 28 -29.06 -65.78 0.40
C LEU A 28 -29.55 -65.64 -1.05
N MET A 29 -29.53 -64.42 -1.58
CA MET A 29 -29.74 -64.18 -3.01
C MET A 29 -28.43 -64.36 -3.76
N VAL A 30 -28.43 -65.18 -4.81
CA VAL A 30 -27.31 -65.33 -5.76
C VAL A 30 -27.71 -64.68 -7.07
N SER A 31 -26.93 -63.70 -7.54
CA SER A 31 -27.18 -63.00 -8.79
C SER A 31 -26.75 -63.83 -10.00
N ALA A 32 -27.23 -63.48 -11.19
CA ALA A 32 -26.81 -64.15 -12.43
C ALA A 32 -25.29 -64.03 -12.70
N ALA A 33 -24.66 -62.96 -12.19
CA ALA A 33 -23.22 -62.73 -12.26
C ALA A 33 -22.42 -63.43 -11.13
N GLY A 34 -23.09 -64.17 -10.23
CA GLY A 34 -22.46 -64.90 -9.13
C GLY A 34 -22.27 -64.11 -7.82
N GLY A 35 -22.70 -62.85 -7.77
CA GLY A 35 -22.70 -62.06 -6.54
C GLY A 35 -23.69 -62.62 -5.51
N LYS A 36 -23.27 -62.73 -4.25
CA LYS A 36 -24.07 -63.32 -3.16
C LYS A 36 -24.44 -62.24 -2.15
N SER A 37 -25.72 -62.13 -1.78
CA SER A 37 -26.19 -61.11 -0.84
C SER A 37 -27.29 -61.63 0.08
N TRP A 38 -27.15 -61.35 1.36
CA TRP A 38 -28.12 -61.70 2.39
C TRP A 38 -29.34 -60.79 2.29
N MET A 39 -30.53 -61.39 2.27
CA MET A 39 -31.82 -60.74 2.16
C MET A 39 -32.69 -61.15 3.34
N PHE A 40 -33.26 -60.16 4.03
CA PHE A 40 -34.21 -60.35 5.09
C PHE A 40 -35.58 -59.84 4.65
N ARG A 41 -36.61 -60.70 4.75
CA ARG A 41 -38.00 -60.33 4.51
C ARG A 41 -38.69 -60.06 5.84
N TYR A 42 -39.48 -59.00 5.90
CA TYR A 42 -40.22 -58.61 7.11
C TYR A 42 -41.52 -57.91 6.75
N SER A 43 -42.42 -57.79 7.72
CA SER A 43 -43.69 -57.05 7.56
C SER A 43 -43.60 -55.72 8.31
N TRP A 44 -44.04 -54.64 7.67
CA TRP A 44 -44.13 -53.32 8.29
C TRP A 44 -45.46 -52.68 7.92
N LEU A 45 -46.27 -52.33 8.93
CA LEU A 45 -47.61 -51.73 8.76
C LEU A 45 -48.48 -52.48 7.73
N GLY A 46 -48.54 -53.81 7.85
CA GLY A 46 -49.33 -54.67 6.97
C GLY A 46 -48.75 -54.93 5.57
N LYS A 47 -47.58 -54.35 5.22
CA LYS A 47 -46.91 -54.55 3.93
C LYS A 47 -45.66 -55.40 4.08
N GLN A 48 -45.49 -56.39 3.20
CA GLN A 48 -44.25 -57.17 3.11
C GLN A 48 -43.14 -56.32 2.48
N LYS A 49 -42.01 -56.24 3.16
CA LYS A 49 -40.78 -55.57 2.71
C LYS A 49 -39.62 -56.55 2.68
N ARG A 50 -38.58 -56.19 1.93
CA ARG A 50 -37.34 -56.95 1.83
C ARG A 50 -36.15 -55.99 1.86
N MET A 51 -35.20 -56.24 2.74
CA MET A 51 -33.95 -55.49 2.83
C MET A 51 -32.73 -56.40 2.63
N ALA A 52 -31.69 -55.87 2.00
CA ALA A 52 -30.39 -56.53 1.96
C ALA A 52 -29.64 -56.29 3.28
N LEU A 53 -29.01 -57.30 3.87
CA LEU A 53 -28.19 -57.14 5.09
C LEU A 53 -26.71 -56.94 4.76
N GLY A 54 -26.22 -57.54 3.68
CA GLY A 54 -24.82 -57.43 3.26
C GLY A 54 -24.45 -58.46 2.19
N GLY A 55 -23.26 -58.32 1.61
CA GLY A 55 -22.72 -59.27 0.62
C GLY A 55 -21.88 -60.37 1.27
N TYR A 56 -21.92 -61.58 0.73
CA TYR A 56 -20.98 -62.65 1.10
C TYR A 56 -19.76 -62.60 0.15
N PRO A 57 -18.50 -62.74 0.62
CA PRO A 57 -18.08 -63.19 1.96
C PRO A 57 -17.87 -62.09 3.01
N ALA A 58 -18.05 -60.81 2.67
CA ALA A 58 -17.83 -59.69 3.59
C ALA A 58 -18.71 -59.75 4.85
N LEU A 59 -19.90 -60.35 4.75
CA LEU A 59 -20.77 -60.71 5.85
C LEU A 59 -20.97 -62.24 5.84
N SER A 60 -20.49 -62.92 6.89
CA SER A 60 -20.67 -64.36 7.09
C SER A 60 -22.13 -64.72 7.38
N LEU A 61 -22.49 -66.02 7.31
CA LEU A 61 -23.84 -66.48 7.69
C LEU A 61 -24.17 -66.14 9.15
N ARG A 62 -23.19 -66.29 10.05
CA ARG A 62 -23.34 -65.96 11.48
C ARG A 62 -23.63 -64.46 11.67
N GLU A 63 -22.88 -63.59 11.02
CA GLU A 63 -23.10 -62.14 11.09
C GLU A 63 -24.41 -61.73 10.43
N ALA A 64 -24.81 -62.39 9.34
CA ALA A 64 -26.10 -62.17 8.70
C ALA A 64 -27.29 -62.52 9.61
N ARG A 65 -27.20 -63.61 10.39
CA ARG A 65 -28.19 -63.95 11.43
C ARG A 65 -28.21 -62.90 12.55
N ALA A 66 -27.05 -62.42 13.00
CA ALA A 66 -26.98 -61.36 14.00
C ALA A 66 -27.60 -60.03 13.51
N GLU A 67 -27.34 -59.62 12.26
CA GLU A 67 -27.96 -58.42 11.66
C GLU A 67 -29.47 -58.57 11.45
N ARG A 68 -29.94 -59.78 11.12
CA ARG A 68 -31.36 -60.12 11.10
C ARG A 68 -31.99 -59.92 12.48
N ASP A 69 -31.38 -60.44 13.53
CA ASP A 69 -31.91 -60.35 14.89
C ASP A 69 -32.00 -58.88 15.36
N LYS A 70 -31.00 -58.06 15.00
CA LYS A 70 -31.05 -56.59 15.21
C LYS A 70 -32.22 -55.94 14.47
N ALA A 71 -32.45 -56.32 13.20
CA ALA A 71 -33.58 -55.80 12.42
C ALA A 71 -34.93 -56.25 13.00
N GLN A 72 -35.05 -57.48 13.48
CA GLN A 72 -36.24 -57.96 14.19
C GLN A 72 -36.50 -57.18 15.47
N ALA A 73 -35.45 -56.87 16.24
CA ALA A 73 -35.57 -56.05 17.45
C ALA A 73 -36.07 -54.62 17.15
N LEU A 74 -35.66 -54.02 16.02
CA LEU A 74 -36.17 -52.72 15.57
C LEU A 74 -37.67 -52.79 15.23
N ILE A 75 -38.10 -53.84 14.52
CA ILE A 75 -39.52 -54.05 14.19
C ILE A 75 -40.35 -54.20 15.48
N ALA A 76 -39.86 -54.97 16.44
CA ALA A 76 -40.51 -55.15 17.75
C ALA A 76 -40.65 -53.83 18.53
N ARG A 77 -39.75 -52.86 18.31
CA ARG A 77 -39.83 -51.50 18.89
C ARG A 77 -40.67 -50.52 18.07
N GLY A 78 -41.28 -50.97 16.96
CA GLY A 78 -42.05 -50.10 16.09
C GLY A 78 -41.18 -49.17 15.24
N ILE A 79 -39.99 -49.61 14.82
CA ILE A 79 -39.10 -48.86 13.91
C ILE A 79 -38.89 -49.68 12.64
N ASP A 80 -39.07 -49.07 11.46
CA ASP A 80 -38.77 -49.71 10.17
C ASP A 80 -37.23 -49.85 9.99
N PRO A 81 -36.68 -51.08 9.96
CA PRO A 81 -35.23 -51.29 9.87
C PRO A 81 -34.59 -50.73 8.60
N GLN A 82 -35.35 -50.63 7.50
CA GLN A 82 -34.84 -50.06 6.26
C GLN A 82 -34.70 -48.53 6.40
N ILE A 83 -35.69 -47.85 6.98
CA ILE A 83 -35.66 -46.40 7.21
C ILE A 83 -34.53 -46.04 8.18
N GLU A 84 -34.40 -46.76 9.30
CA GLU A 84 -33.31 -46.56 10.27
C GLU A 84 -31.93 -46.71 9.60
N ARG A 85 -31.75 -47.72 8.75
CA ARG A 85 -30.48 -47.91 8.02
C ARG A 85 -30.21 -46.77 7.05
N ASP A 86 -31.23 -46.34 6.30
CA ASP A 86 -31.10 -45.29 5.31
C ASP A 86 -30.83 -43.94 6.00
N GLN A 87 -31.47 -43.66 7.14
CA GLN A 87 -31.18 -42.52 8.02
C GLN A 87 -29.75 -42.56 8.55
N ARG A 88 -29.26 -43.72 9.04
CA ARG A 88 -27.88 -43.87 9.51
C ARG A 88 -26.85 -43.61 8.41
N ARG A 89 -27.10 -44.10 7.18
CA ARG A 89 -26.25 -43.83 6.02
C ARG A 89 -26.26 -42.35 5.65
N HIS A 90 -27.44 -41.73 5.67
CA HIS A 90 -27.58 -40.30 5.42
C HIS A 90 -26.81 -39.48 6.47
N ALA A 91 -26.97 -39.77 7.75
CA ALA A 91 -26.24 -39.11 8.83
C ALA A 91 -24.72 -39.26 8.70
N ALA A 92 -24.23 -40.46 8.34
CA ALA A 92 -22.80 -40.67 8.10
C ALA A 92 -22.27 -39.87 6.89
N LYS A 93 -23.07 -39.75 5.83
CA LYS A 93 -22.75 -38.90 4.67
C LYS A 93 -22.70 -37.43 5.07
N LEU A 94 -23.73 -36.92 5.75
CA LEU A 94 -23.79 -35.55 6.24
C LEU A 94 -22.63 -35.24 7.19
N ALA A 95 -22.25 -36.16 8.08
CA ALA A 95 -21.11 -35.99 8.99
C ALA A 95 -19.78 -35.83 8.23
N GLY A 96 -19.61 -36.51 7.10
CA GLY A 96 -18.46 -36.36 6.22
C GLY A 96 -18.48 -35.08 5.37
N GLU A 97 -19.66 -34.64 4.93
CA GLU A 97 -19.83 -33.40 4.15
C GLU A 97 -19.67 -32.16 5.03
N TYR A 98 -20.31 -32.14 6.20
CA TYR A 98 -20.33 -31.03 7.15
C TYR A 98 -19.28 -31.19 8.25
N THR A 99 -18.02 -31.35 7.85
CA THR A 99 -16.91 -31.17 8.80
C THR A 99 -16.79 -29.70 9.21
N PHE A 100 -16.23 -29.44 10.39
CA PHE A 100 -16.00 -28.08 10.89
C PHE A 100 -15.21 -27.25 9.88
N LYS A 101 -14.19 -27.84 9.25
CA LYS A 101 -13.39 -27.14 8.23
C LYS A 101 -14.25 -26.75 7.02
N ASN A 102 -15.07 -27.66 6.48
CA ASN A 102 -15.89 -27.36 5.32
C ASN A 102 -16.92 -26.27 5.62
N VAL A 103 -17.54 -26.32 6.80
CA VAL A 103 -18.47 -25.28 7.27
C VAL A 103 -17.75 -23.94 7.48
N PHE A 104 -16.55 -23.97 8.07
CA PHE A 104 -15.71 -22.78 8.24
C PHE A 104 -15.35 -22.15 6.90
N ASP A 105 -14.92 -22.94 5.92
CA ASP A 105 -14.57 -22.45 4.59
C ASP A 105 -15.79 -21.81 3.91
N ALA A 106 -16.95 -22.48 3.94
CA ALA A 106 -18.20 -21.93 3.41
C ALA A 106 -18.63 -20.62 4.11
N TRP A 107 -18.51 -20.57 5.45
CA TRP A 107 -18.78 -19.37 6.23
C TRP A 107 -17.82 -18.23 5.88
N VAL A 108 -16.53 -18.53 5.70
CA VAL A 108 -15.53 -17.54 5.28
C VAL A 108 -15.85 -16.98 3.90
N GLU A 109 -16.22 -17.81 2.92
CA GLU A 109 -16.66 -17.33 1.60
C GLU A 109 -17.90 -16.44 1.69
N HIS A 110 -18.85 -16.78 2.56
CA HIS A 110 -20.00 -15.92 2.81
C HIS A 110 -19.56 -14.56 3.39
N ARG A 111 -18.67 -14.58 4.38
CA ARG A 111 -18.17 -13.36 5.05
C ARG A 111 -17.28 -12.49 4.15
N ARG A 112 -16.62 -13.05 3.14
CA ARG A 112 -15.88 -12.28 2.12
C ARG A 112 -16.76 -11.30 1.35
N LYS A 113 -18.06 -11.55 1.24
CA LYS A 113 -19.00 -10.64 0.58
C LYS A 113 -19.19 -9.32 1.33
N GLU A 114 -18.99 -9.34 2.65
CA GLU A 114 -19.20 -8.17 3.52
C GLU A 114 -17.88 -7.57 4.05
N LEU A 115 -16.88 -8.42 4.31
CA LEU A 115 -15.64 -8.02 4.95
C LEU A 115 -14.59 -7.59 3.91
N LYS A 116 -13.95 -6.44 4.16
CA LYS A 116 -12.82 -5.97 3.37
C LYS A 116 -11.63 -6.93 3.47
N GLU A 117 -10.89 -7.07 2.38
CA GLU A 117 -9.61 -7.77 2.35
C GLU A 117 -8.44 -6.90 2.84
N GLY A 118 -7.34 -7.54 3.24
CA GLY A 118 -6.09 -6.87 3.61
C GLY A 118 -5.46 -7.42 4.88
N ARG A 119 -4.13 -7.24 5.03
CA ARG A 119 -3.29 -7.90 6.05
C ARG A 119 -3.80 -7.86 7.50
N GLN A 120 -4.46 -6.77 7.91
CA GLN A 120 -5.02 -6.59 9.27
C GLN A 120 -6.56 -6.58 9.30
N SER A 121 -7.20 -6.93 8.20
CA SER A 121 -8.66 -7.03 8.13
C SER A 121 -9.20 -8.07 9.12
N THR A 122 -10.47 -7.93 9.49
CA THR A 122 -11.18 -8.95 10.27
C THR A 122 -11.09 -10.32 9.59
N LEU A 123 -11.20 -10.36 8.26
CA LEU A 123 -11.09 -11.59 7.47
C LEU A 123 -9.72 -12.26 7.63
N SER A 124 -8.63 -11.50 7.48
CA SER A 124 -7.27 -12.05 7.67
C SER A 124 -7.03 -12.47 9.12
N GLN A 125 -7.62 -11.80 10.10
CA GLN A 125 -7.56 -12.22 11.50
C GLN A 125 -8.29 -13.55 11.72
N ILE A 126 -9.52 -13.70 11.19
CA ILE A 126 -10.29 -14.95 11.23
C ILE A 126 -9.45 -16.10 10.67
N LEU A 127 -8.96 -15.96 9.43
CA LEU A 127 -8.16 -17.00 8.77
C LEU A 127 -6.90 -17.35 9.58
N ARG A 128 -6.13 -16.34 10.01
CA ARG A 128 -4.89 -16.58 10.77
C ARG A 128 -5.14 -17.28 12.10
N ILE A 129 -6.14 -16.83 12.86
CA ILE A 129 -6.45 -17.37 14.19
C ILE A 129 -7.07 -18.76 14.06
N PHE A 130 -8.01 -18.98 13.14
CA PHE A 130 -8.62 -20.30 12.97
C PHE A 130 -7.61 -21.34 12.48
N ASN A 131 -6.75 -21.02 11.51
CA ASN A 131 -5.70 -21.94 11.05
C ASN A 131 -4.70 -22.30 12.17
N LYS A 132 -4.37 -21.33 13.03
CA LYS A 132 -3.40 -21.54 14.11
C LYS A 132 -4.00 -22.27 15.31
N ASP A 133 -5.20 -21.87 15.72
CA ASP A 133 -5.72 -22.17 17.06
C ASP A 133 -6.95 -23.09 17.06
N VAL A 134 -7.71 -23.16 15.95
CA VAL A 134 -9.01 -23.84 15.92
C VAL A 134 -8.97 -25.10 15.05
N LEU A 135 -8.59 -24.95 13.78
CA LEU A 135 -8.62 -26.01 12.78
C LEU A 135 -7.73 -27.22 13.11
N PRO A 136 -6.57 -27.08 13.81
CA PRO A 136 -5.78 -28.24 14.21
C PRO A 136 -6.55 -29.23 15.09
N THR A 137 -7.47 -28.75 15.92
CA THR A 137 -8.24 -29.58 16.86
C THR A 137 -9.60 -29.96 16.29
N LEU A 138 -10.35 -28.98 15.76
CA LEU A 138 -11.75 -29.18 15.38
C LEU A 138 -11.94 -29.51 13.90
N GLY A 139 -10.96 -29.22 13.03
CA GLY A 139 -11.16 -29.16 11.59
C GLY A 139 -11.73 -30.43 10.95
N LYS A 140 -11.31 -31.61 11.43
CA LYS A 140 -11.77 -32.92 10.90
C LYS A 140 -13.06 -33.42 11.56
N MET A 141 -13.50 -32.81 12.65
CA MET A 141 -14.70 -33.23 13.36
C MET A 141 -15.94 -32.83 12.56
N SER A 142 -16.96 -33.68 12.59
CA SER A 142 -18.30 -33.35 12.11
C SER A 142 -18.90 -32.23 12.95
N ILE A 143 -19.60 -31.29 12.31
CA ILE A 143 -20.28 -30.19 13.02
C ILE A 143 -21.34 -30.70 14.01
N TYR A 144 -21.93 -31.87 13.73
CA TYR A 144 -22.94 -32.52 14.57
C TYR A 144 -22.35 -33.11 15.87
N ASP A 145 -21.04 -33.41 15.88
CA ASP A 145 -20.36 -34.00 17.04
C ASP A 145 -19.72 -32.95 17.96
N ILE A 146 -19.69 -31.69 17.55
CA ILE A 146 -19.05 -30.62 18.30
C ILE A 146 -19.99 -30.11 19.40
N ARG A 147 -19.52 -30.21 20.64
CA ARG A 147 -20.23 -29.74 21.83
C ARG A 147 -19.43 -28.63 22.51
N ARG A 148 -20.06 -27.98 23.50
CA ARG A 148 -19.45 -26.91 24.33
C ARG A 148 -18.05 -27.29 24.85
N PRO A 149 -17.78 -28.50 25.40
CA PRO A 149 -16.47 -28.85 25.93
C PRO A 149 -15.33 -28.76 24.91
N GLN A 150 -15.56 -29.13 23.64
CA GLN A 150 -14.53 -29.04 22.61
C GLN A 150 -14.21 -27.57 22.26
N LEU A 151 -15.22 -26.71 22.22
CA LEU A 151 -15.03 -25.28 22.00
C LEU A 151 -14.29 -24.62 23.19
N LEU A 152 -14.66 -24.98 24.41
CA LEU A 152 -13.99 -24.52 25.62
C LEU A 152 -12.55 -25.00 25.70
N GLY A 153 -12.24 -26.22 25.26
CA GLY A 153 -10.85 -26.70 25.18
C GLY A 153 -9.96 -25.82 24.28
N VAL A 154 -10.50 -25.37 23.14
CA VAL A 154 -9.80 -24.43 22.26
C VAL A 154 -9.63 -23.05 22.92
N LEU A 155 -10.70 -22.52 23.53
CA LEU A 155 -10.66 -21.21 24.19
C LEU A 155 -9.70 -21.20 25.38
N ALA A 156 -9.72 -22.24 26.22
CA ALA A 156 -8.83 -22.41 27.35
C ALA A 156 -7.35 -22.45 26.91
N ALA A 157 -7.03 -23.10 25.78
CA ALA A 157 -5.67 -23.08 25.23
C ALA A 157 -5.23 -21.67 24.80
N ILE A 158 -6.17 -20.85 24.31
CA ILE A 158 -5.93 -19.44 23.94
C ILE A 158 -5.80 -18.54 25.19
N GLU A 159 -6.57 -18.80 26.22
CA GLU A 159 -6.55 -18.05 27.48
C GLU A 159 -5.31 -18.40 28.31
N LYS A 160 -4.87 -19.66 28.31
CA LYS A 160 -3.62 -20.12 28.97
C LYS A 160 -2.37 -19.37 28.50
N ARG A 161 -2.33 -18.93 27.24
CA ARG A 161 -1.26 -18.08 26.67
C ARG A 161 -1.47 -16.57 26.90
N LYS A 162 -2.42 -16.20 27.76
CA LYS A 162 -2.83 -14.83 28.11
C LYS A 162 -3.35 -14.00 26.91
N ALA A 163 -3.90 -14.65 25.89
CA ALA A 163 -4.42 -13.98 24.69
C ALA A 163 -5.94 -13.72 24.77
N PHE A 164 -6.41 -13.06 25.83
CA PHE A 164 -7.83 -12.90 26.16
C PHE A 164 -8.65 -12.20 25.07
N THR A 165 -8.12 -11.16 24.42
CA THR A 165 -8.80 -10.48 23.30
C THR A 165 -8.97 -11.39 22.09
N THR A 166 -8.04 -12.33 21.88
CA THR A 166 -8.17 -13.34 20.83
C THR A 166 -9.26 -14.35 21.20
N ALA A 167 -9.31 -14.81 22.45
CA ALA A 167 -10.35 -15.71 22.92
C ALA A 167 -11.76 -15.12 22.76
N GLU A 168 -11.95 -13.85 23.11
CA GLU A 168 -13.21 -13.13 22.90
C GLU A 168 -13.63 -13.07 21.43
N LYS A 169 -12.69 -12.76 20.53
CA LYS A 169 -12.96 -12.76 19.09
C LYS A 169 -13.35 -14.15 18.61
N VAL A 170 -12.63 -15.18 19.06
CA VAL A 170 -12.93 -16.58 18.69
C VAL A 170 -14.30 -16.99 19.21
N ARG A 171 -14.70 -16.64 20.44
CA ARG A 171 -16.07 -16.83 20.95
C ARG A 171 -17.11 -16.19 20.04
N THR A 172 -16.89 -14.93 19.67
CA THR A 172 -17.77 -14.20 18.76
C THR A 172 -17.87 -14.87 17.39
N TRP A 173 -16.74 -15.31 16.83
CA TRP A 173 -16.69 -15.97 15.53
C TRP A 173 -17.27 -17.38 15.55
N PHE A 174 -17.08 -18.15 16.62
CA PHE A 174 -17.77 -19.43 16.82
C PHE A 174 -19.27 -19.23 16.79
N ASN A 175 -19.79 -18.28 17.57
CA ASN A 175 -21.21 -17.99 17.58
C ASN A 175 -21.73 -17.60 16.17
N GLN A 176 -21.01 -16.74 15.45
CA GLN A 176 -21.36 -16.37 14.07
C GLN A 176 -21.33 -17.55 13.10
N MET A 177 -20.31 -18.40 13.17
CA MET A 177 -20.13 -19.55 12.28
C MET A 177 -21.18 -20.62 12.54
N PHE A 178 -21.48 -20.95 13.81
CA PHE A 178 -22.52 -21.93 14.13
C PHE A 178 -23.93 -21.39 13.84
N ARG A 179 -24.19 -20.09 13.99
CA ARG A 179 -25.44 -19.49 13.50
C ARG A 179 -25.61 -19.61 11.99
N TYR A 180 -24.52 -19.45 11.24
CA TYR A 180 -24.51 -19.72 9.80
C TYR A 180 -24.75 -21.21 9.51
N ALA A 181 -24.08 -22.10 10.25
CA ALA A 181 -24.22 -23.54 10.12
C ALA A 181 -25.66 -24.03 10.36
N LEU A 182 -26.38 -23.46 11.34
CA LEU A 182 -27.79 -23.78 11.61
C LEU A 182 -28.70 -23.61 10.39
N VAL A 183 -28.34 -22.73 9.45
CA VAL A 183 -29.14 -22.47 8.25
C VAL A 183 -28.75 -23.41 7.09
N ILE A 184 -27.48 -23.79 7.00
CA ILE A 184 -26.95 -24.51 5.83
C ILE A 184 -26.72 -26.01 6.05
N ALA A 185 -26.61 -26.46 7.31
CA ALA A 185 -26.36 -27.85 7.67
C ALA A 185 -27.68 -28.51 8.08
N GLU A 186 -28.10 -29.49 7.29
CA GLU A 186 -29.35 -30.22 7.51
C GLU A 186 -29.36 -30.94 8.87
N GLY A 187 -30.38 -30.69 9.70
CA GLY A 187 -30.54 -31.37 10.99
C GLY A 187 -29.64 -30.84 12.11
N LEU A 188 -28.92 -29.72 11.91
CA LEU A 188 -28.26 -29.03 13.01
C LEU A 188 -29.26 -28.11 13.73
N GLU A 189 -29.63 -28.47 14.96
CA GLU A 189 -30.70 -27.77 15.69
C GLU A 189 -30.19 -26.76 16.73
N VAL A 190 -28.98 -26.96 17.26
CA VAL A 190 -28.46 -26.19 18.39
C VAL A 190 -27.10 -25.60 18.07
N ASN A 191 -26.89 -24.36 18.52
CA ASN A 191 -25.60 -23.69 18.47
C ASN A 191 -24.78 -24.02 19.73
N PRO A 192 -23.73 -24.88 19.66
CA PRO A 192 -22.89 -25.20 20.80
C PRO A 192 -22.01 -24.03 21.25
N ALA A 193 -21.91 -22.95 20.47
CA ALA A 193 -21.15 -21.75 20.80
C ALA A 193 -21.98 -20.65 21.48
N ALA A 194 -23.25 -20.92 21.78
CA ALA A 194 -24.07 -20.04 22.61
C ALA A 194 -23.53 -20.02 24.05
N ASP A 195 -23.52 -18.82 24.65
CA ASP A 195 -23.23 -18.56 26.07
C ASP A 195 -21.83 -18.98 26.56
N LEU A 196 -20.86 -19.10 25.64
CA LEU A 196 -19.47 -19.44 26.00
C LEU A 196 -18.75 -18.33 26.82
N ASP A 197 -19.31 -17.12 26.85
CA ASP A 197 -18.80 -15.99 27.61
C ASP A 197 -19.03 -16.13 29.12
N VAL A 198 -20.00 -16.93 29.57
CA VAL A 198 -20.30 -17.17 30.99
C VAL A 198 -19.11 -17.75 31.77
N VAL A 199 -18.27 -18.53 31.09
CA VAL A 199 -17.08 -19.19 31.67
C VAL A 199 -15.77 -18.55 31.23
N ALA A 200 -15.83 -17.37 30.58
CA ALA A 200 -14.64 -16.69 30.13
C ALA A 200 -13.81 -16.18 31.31
N GLU A 201 -12.49 -16.36 31.23
CA GLU A 201 -11.60 -15.77 32.23
C GLU A 201 -11.73 -14.24 32.25
N PRO A 202 -11.74 -13.62 33.44
CA PRO A 202 -11.81 -12.17 33.55
C PRO A 202 -10.58 -11.54 32.88
N LYS A 203 -10.84 -10.58 32.02
CA LYS A 203 -9.75 -9.85 31.36
C LYS A 203 -9.01 -9.00 32.40
N PRO A 204 -7.69 -8.81 32.24
CA PRO A 204 -7.00 -7.77 32.98
C PRO A 204 -7.62 -6.40 32.64
N PRO A 205 -7.49 -5.40 33.54
CA PRO A 205 -7.91 -4.03 33.26
C PRO A 205 -7.39 -3.54 31.91
N VAL A 206 -8.21 -2.75 31.22
CA VAL A 206 -7.88 -2.25 29.88
C VAL A 206 -6.63 -1.39 29.96
N ALA A 207 -5.53 -1.87 29.36
CA ALA A 207 -4.35 -1.05 29.14
C ALA A 207 -4.60 -0.12 27.94
N HIS A 208 -4.79 1.17 28.21
CA HIS A 208 -4.91 2.18 27.16
C HIS A 208 -3.58 2.36 26.42
N ASN A 209 -3.64 2.83 25.17
CA ASN A 209 -2.43 3.12 24.41
C ASN A 209 -1.62 4.21 25.14
N PRO A 210 -0.31 4.04 25.32
CA PRO A 210 0.51 5.02 26.00
C PRO A 210 0.57 6.30 25.16
N TYR A 211 0.48 7.43 25.84
CA TYR A 211 0.47 8.78 25.28
C TYR A 211 1.29 9.71 26.16
N LEU A 212 1.72 10.83 25.61
CA LEU A 212 2.49 11.86 26.33
C LEU A 212 1.57 12.93 26.91
N HIS A 213 1.90 13.42 28.11
CA HIS A 213 1.32 14.65 28.65
C HIS A 213 2.08 15.89 28.14
N LEU A 214 1.46 17.08 28.30
CA LEU A 214 2.03 18.37 27.89
C LEU A 214 3.50 18.58 28.31
N PRO A 215 3.90 18.31 29.56
CA PRO A 215 5.29 18.49 30.00
C PRO A 215 6.30 17.54 29.34
N GLU A 216 5.87 16.41 28.78
CA GLU A 216 6.74 15.44 28.11
C GLU A 216 6.96 15.75 26.62
N LEU A 217 6.12 16.61 26.03
CA LEU A 217 6.17 16.95 24.62
C LEU A 217 7.44 17.68 24.17
N PRO A 218 8.02 18.63 24.93
CA PRO A 218 9.21 19.37 24.50
C PRO A 218 10.35 18.45 24.06
N GLU A 219 10.72 17.48 24.90
CA GLU A 219 11.79 16.53 24.62
C GLU A 219 11.48 15.69 23.37
N PHE A 220 10.23 15.25 23.22
CA PHE A 220 9.79 14.46 22.07
C PHE A 220 9.86 15.27 20.77
N LEU A 221 9.35 16.49 20.77
CA LEU A 221 9.31 17.36 19.59
C LEU A 221 10.72 17.72 19.12
N GLN A 222 11.63 18.00 20.06
CA GLN A 222 13.05 18.25 19.75
C GLN A 222 13.72 17.01 19.13
N LYS A 223 13.44 15.80 19.64
CA LYS A 223 13.90 14.54 19.03
C LYS A 223 13.30 14.34 17.63
N LEU A 224 12.01 14.62 17.47
CA LEU A 224 11.30 14.53 16.19
C LEU A 224 11.89 15.48 15.14
N ARG A 225 12.30 16.71 15.51
CA ARG A 225 12.96 17.64 14.59
C ARG A 225 14.23 17.07 13.97
N ARG A 226 15.00 16.34 14.77
CA ARG A 226 16.30 15.76 14.37
C ARG A 226 16.16 14.38 13.72
N TYR A 227 14.97 13.78 13.75
CA TYR A 227 14.75 12.42 13.25
C TYR A 227 14.74 12.37 11.72
N ASN A 228 15.86 12.01 11.10
CA ASN A 228 15.93 11.81 9.65
C ASN A 228 16.86 10.64 9.25
N PRO A 229 16.66 9.42 9.75
CA PRO A 229 17.55 8.31 9.41
C PRO A 229 17.45 7.89 7.93
N ARG A 230 16.33 8.22 7.26
CA ARG A 230 15.90 7.55 6.02
C ARG A 230 15.10 8.46 5.08
N GLY A 231 15.17 9.78 5.26
CA GLY A 231 14.39 10.79 4.55
C GLY A 231 13.30 11.43 5.44
N TRP A 232 12.94 12.66 5.11
CA TRP A 232 12.05 13.51 5.90
C TRP A 232 10.59 13.06 5.89
N GLN A 233 10.14 12.26 4.91
CA GLN A 233 8.75 11.84 4.77
C GLN A 233 8.17 11.20 6.05
N THR A 234 8.93 10.34 6.73
CA THR A 234 8.45 9.67 7.95
C THR A 234 8.33 10.65 9.11
N GLN A 235 9.30 11.55 9.25
CA GLN A 235 9.34 12.57 10.28
C GLN A 235 8.18 13.56 10.12
N LEU A 236 7.99 14.08 8.91
CA LEU A 236 6.88 14.95 8.53
C LEU A 236 5.53 14.24 8.71
N GLY A 237 5.46 12.94 8.43
CA GLY A 237 4.27 12.13 8.70
C GLY A 237 3.91 12.07 10.18
N VAL A 238 4.87 11.88 11.08
CA VAL A 238 4.61 11.93 12.54
C VAL A 238 4.19 13.34 12.97
N ARG A 239 4.84 14.38 12.42
CA ARG A 239 4.51 15.79 12.71
C ARG A 239 3.10 16.16 12.26
N LEU A 240 2.68 15.71 11.08
CA LEU A 240 1.30 15.89 10.61
C LEU A 240 0.28 15.22 11.54
N LEU A 241 0.58 14.07 12.15
CA LEU A 241 -0.33 13.48 13.14
C LEU A 241 -0.52 14.38 14.35
N PHE A 242 0.54 15.04 14.83
CA PHE A 242 0.45 16.03 15.92
C PHE A 242 -0.34 17.28 15.53
N LEU A 243 -0.14 17.77 14.30
CA LEU A 243 -0.77 18.99 13.81
C LEU A 243 -2.24 18.81 13.38
N THR A 244 -2.68 17.58 13.13
CA THR A 244 -4.03 17.32 12.59
C THR A 244 -4.88 16.40 13.46
N GLY A 245 -4.28 15.54 14.29
CA GLY A 245 -5.00 14.57 15.12
C GLY A 245 -5.71 13.46 14.33
N VAL A 246 -5.49 13.33 13.03
CA VAL A 246 -6.08 12.25 12.22
C VAL A 246 -5.56 10.87 12.64
N ARG A 247 -6.27 9.81 12.27
CA ARG A 247 -5.76 8.45 12.48
C ARG A 247 -4.59 8.17 11.54
N THR A 248 -3.65 7.35 12.00
CA THR A 248 -2.53 6.87 11.17
C THR A 248 -3.01 6.22 9.87
N GLY A 249 -4.15 5.51 9.89
CA GLY A 249 -4.75 4.92 8.69
C GLY A 249 -5.22 5.97 7.67
N GLU A 250 -5.78 7.07 8.13
CA GLU A 250 -6.28 8.19 7.31
C GLU A 250 -5.09 8.90 6.64
N LEU A 251 -4.06 9.28 7.39
CA LEU A 251 -2.85 9.92 6.85
C LEU A 251 -2.10 9.05 5.84
N ARG A 252 -2.05 7.74 6.06
CA ARG A 252 -1.40 6.81 5.12
C ARG A 252 -2.16 6.69 3.80
N LEU A 253 -3.45 6.96 3.80
CA LEU A 253 -4.32 6.91 2.63
C LEU A 253 -4.51 8.31 2.00
N ALA A 254 -3.79 9.32 2.48
CA ALA A 254 -3.87 10.66 1.95
C ALA A 254 -3.39 10.70 0.50
N GLU A 255 -4.21 11.24 -0.39
CA GLU A 255 -3.91 11.49 -1.80
C GLU A 255 -3.84 13.01 -2.05
N PRO A 256 -3.01 13.49 -2.99
CA PRO A 256 -2.80 14.92 -3.22
C PRO A 256 -4.07 15.74 -3.40
N GLU A 257 -5.04 15.18 -4.11
CA GLU A 257 -6.30 15.84 -4.51
C GLU A 257 -7.22 16.13 -3.31
N GLN A 258 -6.92 15.54 -2.14
CA GLN A 258 -7.68 15.76 -0.91
C GLN A 258 -7.31 17.07 -0.21
N PHE A 259 -6.21 17.73 -0.61
CA PHE A 259 -5.68 18.91 0.05
C PHE A 259 -6.03 20.18 -0.72
N ASP A 260 -6.88 21.01 -0.11
CA ASP A 260 -7.18 22.36 -0.56
C ASP A 260 -6.34 23.33 0.29
N LEU A 261 -5.13 23.63 -0.19
CA LEU A 261 -4.18 24.44 0.57
C LEU A 261 -4.55 25.93 0.62
N ASP A 262 -5.34 26.41 -0.33
CA ASP A 262 -5.80 27.80 -0.37
C ASP A 262 -6.85 28.04 0.72
N ARG A 263 -7.78 27.10 0.90
CA ARG A 263 -8.75 27.13 2.01
C ARG A 263 -8.21 26.54 3.31
N GLY A 264 -7.02 25.94 3.28
CA GLY A 264 -6.40 25.29 4.44
C GLY A 264 -7.19 24.08 4.94
N PHE A 265 -7.67 23.23 4.02
CA PHE A 265 -8.45 22.05 4.34
C PHE A 265 -7.81 20.77 3.81
N TRP A 266 -7.98 19.71 4.58
CA TRP A 266 -7.82 18.34 4.12
C TRP A 266 -9.18 17.64 4.17
N ILE A 267 -9.67 17.23 3.00
CA ILE A 267 -10.99 16.66 2.78
C ILE A 267 -10.84 15.15 2.65
N ILE A 268 -11.10 14.42 3.74
CA ILE A 268 -10.92 12.98 3.80
C ILE A 268 -12.22 12.28 3.36
N PRO A 269 -12.17 11.40 2.35
CA PRO A 269 -13.36 10.68 1.88
C PRO A 269 -13.96 9.75 2.97
N PRO A 270 -15.30 9.61 3.03
CA PRO A 270 -15.97 8.82 4.05
C PRO A 270 -15.59 7.33 4.02
N GLU A 271 -15.18 6.80 2.86
CA GLU A 271 -14.74 5.42 2.69
C GLU A 271 -13.40 5.12 3.36
N VAL A 272 -12.66 6.15 3.79
CA VAL A 272 -11.37 6.04 4.48
C VAL A 272 -11.56 6.13 5.99
N VAL A 273 -12.48 6.97 6.46
CA VAL A 273 -12.73 7.22 7.88
C VAL A 273 -13.50 6.07 8.50
N LYS A 274 -12.92 5.42 9.53
CA LYS A 274 -13.50 4.22 10.13
C LYS A 274 -14.95 4.41 10.60
N GLN A 275 -15.25 5.54 11.24
CA GLN A 275 -16.59 5.82 11.76
C GLN A 275 -17.62 6.01 10.66
N LEU A 276 -17.26 6.78 9.62
CA LEU A 276 -18.13 6.99 8.47
C LEU A 276 -18.34 5.68 7.69
N GLN A 277 -17.33 4.82 7.57
CA GLN A 277 -17.51 3.47 7.02
C GLN A 277 -18.51 2.62 7.83
N ASP A 278 -18.43 2.66 9.17
CA ASP A 278 -19.34 1.89 10.02
C ASP A 278 -20.77 2.43 9.92
N GLU A 279 -20.95 3.74 9.78
CA GLU A 279 -22.25 4.37 9.53
C GLU A 279 -22.81 4.01 8.14
N MET A 280 -22.00 4.08 7.10
CA MET A 280 -22.39 3.67 5.75
C MET A 280 -22.90 2.24 5.72
N ARG A 281 -22.22 1.32 6.42
CA ARG A 281 -22.65 -0.08 6.53
C ARG A 281 -23.95 -0.24 7.30
N LYS A 282 -24.11 0.44 8.44
CA LYS A 282 -25.31 0.33 9.28
C LYS A 282 -26.54 0.97 8.63
N ALA A 283 -26.36 2.09 7.96
CA ALA A 283 -27.45 2.86 7.34
C ALA A 283 -27.68 2.52 5.86
N GLY A 284 -26.88 1.62 5.27
CA GLY A 284 -26.96 1.27 3.85
C GLY A 284 -26.67 2.44 2.90
N LYS A 285 -25.92 3.45 3.35
CA LYS A 285 -25.65 4.67 2.57
C LYS A 285 -24.50 4.48 1.60
N ARG A 286 -24.64 5.02 0.39
CA ARG A 286 -23.52 5.10 -0.57
C ARG A 286 -22.55 6.19 -0.13
N PRO A 287 -21.28 6.13 -0.55
CA PRO A 287 -20.29 7.11 -0.10
C PRO A 287 -20.63 8.56 -0.47
N GLN A 288 -21.19 8.77 -1.65
CA GLN A 288 -21.67 10.07 -2.13
C GLN A 288 -22.79 10.67 -1.25
N ASP A 289 -23.50 9.85 -0.48
CA ASP A 289 -24.61 10.27 0.38
C ASP A 289 -24.12 10.60 1.82
N VAL A 290 -22.82 10.51 2.08
CA VAL A 290 -22.19 10.79 3.39
C VAL A 290 -21.19 11.94 3.23
N PRO A 291 -21.35 13.06 3.97
CA PRO A 291 -20.41 14.17 3.91
C PRO A 291 -18.97 13.72 4.24
N PRO A 292 -17.96 14.28 3.55
CA PRO A 292 -16.57 13.96 3.82
C PRO A 292 -16.12 14.51 5.18
N TYR A 293 -15.04 13.94 5.71
CA TYR A 293 -14.44 14.42 6.94
C TYR A 293 -13.46 15.56 6.65
N ILE A 294 -13.84 16.77 7.06
CA ILE A 294 -13.04 17.99 6.83
C ILE A 294 -12.12 18.26 8.03
N VAL A 295 -10.82 18.29 7.77
CA VAL A 295 -9.77 18.58 8.74
C VAL A 295 -9.17 19.95 8.42
N PRO A 296 -9.31 20.97 9.28
CA PRO A 296 -8.62 22.24 9.11
C PRO A 296 -7.11 22.05 9.31
N LEU A 297 -6.32 22.68 8.44
CA LEU A 297 -4.86 22.66 8.47
C LEU A 297 -4.34 23.96 9.07
N SER A 298 -3.47 23.86 10.07
CA SER A 298 -2.68 24.99 10.53
C SER A 298 -1.64 25.39 9.49
N LEU A 299 -1.09 26.60 9.62
CA LEU A 299 -0.02 27.10 8.74
C LEU A 299 1.19 26.16 8.74
N GLN A 300 1.54 25.61 9.90
CA GLN A 300 2.57 24.57 10.07
C GLN A 300 2.24 23.32 9.25
N ALA A 301 0.99 22.84 9.29
CA ALA A 301 0.58 21.67 8.51
C ALA A 301 0.59 21.95 7.00
N ILE A 302 0.14 23.14 6.59
CA ILE A 302 0.17 23.57 5.18
C ILE A 302 1.61 23.62 4.66
N GLU A 303 2.55 24.13 5.44
CA GLU A 303 3.99 24.15 5.09
C GLU A 303 4.49 22.73 4.80
N ILE A 304 4.19 21.77 5.67
CA ILE A 304 4.59 20.37 5.50
C ILE A 304 3.94 19.75 4.27
N VAL A 305 2.63 19.90 4.10
CA VAL A 305 1.90 19.32 2.95
C VAL A 305 2.43 19.91 1.65
N ARG A 306 2.61 21.22 1.57
CA ARG A 306 3.17 21.89 0.39
C ARG A 306 4.56 21.36 0.03
N TYR A 307 5.43 21.19 1.02
CA TYR A 307 6.75 20.59 0.80
C TYR A 307 6.64 19.14 0.30
N LEU A 308 5.81 18.32 0.95
CA LEU A 308 5.61 16.92 0.55
C LEU A 308 5.08 16.81 -0.88
N LEU A 309 4.11 17.64 -1.27
CA LEU A 309 3.58 17.74 -2.63
C LEU A 309 4.66 18.16 -3.64
N GLY A 310 5.50 19.14 -3.28
CA GLY A 310 6.59 19.62 -4.15
C GLY A 310 7.69 18.59 -4.42
N VAL A 311 7.90 17.62 -3.52
CA VAL A 311 8.88 16.53 -3.69
C VAL A 311 8.26 15.22 -4.18
N MET A 312 6.96 15.21 -4.51
CA MET A 312 6.31 14.01 -5.04
C MET A 312 6.89 13.60 -6.39
N ARG A 313 7.02 12.29 -6.60
CA ARG A 313 7.45 11.72 -7.88
C ARG A 313 6.25 11.49 -8.81
N PRO A 314 6.39 11.61 -10.14
CA PRO A 314 5.26 11.48 -11.07
C PRO A 314 4.45 10.17 -10.95
N ALA A 315 5.08 9.05 -10.58
CA ALA A 315 4.42 7.76 -10.39
C ALA A 315 3.86 7.53 -8.97
N GLN A 316 3.97 8.54 -8.09
CA GLN A 316 3.56 8.45 -6.70
C GLN A 316 2.06 8.70 -6.55
N LYS A 317 1.36 7.78 -5.88
CA LYS A 317 -0.10 7.90 -5.66
C LYS A 317 -0.45 8.59 -4.33
N TYR A 318 0.27 8.28 -3.26
CA TYR A 318 -0.06 8.74 -1.91
C TYR A 318 0.91 9.82 -1.44
N LEU A 319 0.46 10.73 -0.58
CA LEU A 319 1.30 11.78 0.02
C LEU A 319 2.52 11.16 0.73
N LEU A 320 2.30 10.08 1.48
CA LEU A 320 3.36 9.28 2.12
C LEU A 320 3.54 7.94 1.40
N SER A 321 4.51 7.86 0.50
CA SER A 321 4.71 6.72 -0.38
C SER A 321 5.67 5.66 0.17
N HIS A 322 5.50 4.42 -0.29
CA HIS A 322 6.44 3.35 -0.01
C HIS A 322 7.78 3.63 -0.70
N ARG A 323 8.88 3.36 0.00
CA ARG A 323 10.25 3.66 -0.47
C ARG A 323 10.54 3.15 -1.88
N SER A 324 10.22 1.88 -2.13
CA SER A 324 10.59 1.18 -3.37
C SER A 324 9.44 1.08 -4.38
N GLU A 325 8.20 1.41 -3.98
CA GLU A 325 7.02 1.15 -4.80
C GLU A 325 6.04 2.32 -4.71
N LEU A 326 6.19 3.29 -5.61
CA LEU A 326 5.56 4.62 -5.51
C LEU A 326 4.02 4.60 -5.56
N LYS A 327 3.45 3.56 -6.15
CA LYS A 327 2.00 3.33 -6.18
C LYS A 327 1.44 2.86 -4.83
N LYS A 328 2.29 2.41 -3.90
CA LYS A 328 1.90 1.98 -2.56
C LYS A 328 2.20 3.06 -1.53
N ARG A 329 1.39 3.11 -0.48
CA ARG A 329 1.59 3.93 0.71
C ARG A 329 2.63 3.32 1.65
N ILE A 330 3.14 4.12 2.59
CA ILE A 330 3.95 3.59 3.70
C ILE A 330 3.23 2.47 4.48
N SER A 331 4.01 1.59 5.09
CA SER A 331 3.48 0.50 5.90
C SER A 331 2.74 1.04 7.14
N GLU A 332 1.86 0.21 7.71
CA GLU A 332 1.11 0.57 8.93
C GLU A 332 2.01 0.81 10.14
N ASN A 333 3.17 0.15 10.16
CA ASN A 333 4.12 0.23 11.25
C ASN A 333 5.15 1.33 11.05
N THR A 334 5.22 1.99 9.89
CA THR A 334 6.30 2.94 9.57
C THR A 334 6.37 4.09 10.58
N LEU A 335 5.24 4.73 10.89
CA LEU A 335 5.18 5.85 11.84
C LEU A 335 5.39 5.37 13.29
N ASN A 336 4.78 4.25 13.69
CA ASN A 336 5.00 3.68 15.03
C ASN A 336 6.46 3.26 15.24
N LYS A 337 7.09 2.67 14.21
CA LYS A 337 8.49 2.26 14.30
C LYS A 337 9.41 3.47 14.40
N ALA A 338 9.06 4.59 13.76
CA ALA A 338 9.79 5.84 13.94
C ALA A 338 9.72 6.33 15.40
N VAL A 339 8.53 6.34 16.00
CA VAL A 339 8.34 6.68 17.41
C VAL A 339 9.15 5.76 18.34
N GLN A 340 9.13 4.45 18.09
CA GLN A 340 9.95 3.49 18.83
C GLN A 340 11.46 3.77 18.69
N LEU A 341 11.92 4.01 17.46
CA LEU A 341 13.33 4.31 17.18
C LEU A 341 13.81 5.64 17.79
N MET A 342 12.90 6.57 18.11
CA MET A 342 13.21 7.78 18.87
C MET A 342 13.28 7.54 20.39
N GLY A 343 13.11 6.30 20.86
CA GLY A 343 13.19 5.93 22.28
C GLY A 343 11.86 5.99 23.03
N TYR A 344 10.72 6.07 22.32
CA TYR A 344 9.39 6.15 22.93
C TYR A 344 8.60 4.83 22.85
N GLU A 345 9.29 3.70 22.71
CA GLU A 345 8.65 2.39 22.82
C GLU A 345 7.99 2.23 24.20
N GLY A 346 6.72 1.80 24.21
CA GLY A 346 5.93 1.71 25.44
C GLY A 346 5.47 3.04 26.04
N ARG A 347 5.95 4.19 25.55
CA ARG A 347 5.60 5.53 26.04
C ARG A 347 4.70 6.33 25.10
N LEU A 348 4.85 6.14 23.80
CA LEU A 348 3.99 6.76 22.80
C LEU A 348 3.73 5.81 21.64
N THR A 349 2.51 5.81 21.14
CA THR A 349 2.14 5.15 19.88
C THR A 349 1.47 6.16 18.95
N GLY A 350 1.36 5.84 17.66
CA GLY A 350 0.63 6.66 16.70
C GLY A 350 -0.86 6.81 17.04
N HIS A 351 -1.45 5.87 17.79
CA HIS A 351 -2.78 6.08 18.37
C HIS A 351 -2.71 6.94 19.64
N GLY A 352 -1.66 6.76 20.46
CA GLY A 352 -1.34 7.59 21.62
C GLY A 352 -1.22 9.08 21.31
N ILE A 353 -0.69 9.46 20.13
CA ILE A 353 -0.64 10.87 19.69
C ILE A 353 -2.02 11.53 19.76
N ARG A 354 -3.08 10.80 19.39
CA ARG A 354 -4.45 11.32 19.48
C ARG A 354 -4.94 11.45 20.93
N GLY A 355 -4.49 10.55 21.79
CA GLY A 355 -4.69 10.67 23.25
C GLY A 355 -4.02 11.93 23.78
N THR A 356 -2.76 12.17 23.42
CA THR A 356 -2.01 13.38 23.77
C THR A 356 -2.74 14.65 23.33
N ILE A 357 -3.15 14.75 22.07
CA ILE A 357 -3.87 15.93 21.56
C ILE A 357 -5.20 16.10 22.29
N SER A 358 -5.96 15.01 22.48
CA SER A 358 -7.23 15.05 23.19
C SER A 358 -7.04 15.59 24.60
N THR A 359 -6.13 15.00 25.37
CA THR A 359 -5.86 15.39 26.75
C THR A 359 -5.40 16.85 26.81
N ALA A 360 -4.40 17.22 26.01
CA ALA A 360 -3.85 18.58 26.01
C ALA A 360 -4.90 19.65 25.66
N LEU A 361 -5.71 19.44 24.61
CA LEU A 361 -6.73 20.42 24.21
C LEU A 361 -7.85 20.56 25.25
N ASN A 362 -8.23 19.47 25.92
CA ASN A 362 -9.22 19.54 27.00
C ASN A 362 -8.63 20.26 28.24
N GLU A 363 -7.37 19.99 28.60
CA GLU A 363 -6.69 20.67 29.70
C GLU A 363 -6.51 22.17 29.45
N ILE A 364 -6.19 22.57 28.21
CA ILE A 364 -6.10 23.98 27.79
C ILE A 364 -7.46 24.71 27.90
N GLY A 365 -8.57 23.96 27.85
CA GLY A 365 -9.93 24.47 28.05
C GLY A 365 -10.81 24.54 26.79
N TYR A 366 -10.43 23.86 25.70
CA TYR A 366 -11.26 23.84 24.48
C TYR A 366 -12.55 23.03 24.68
N PRO A 367 -13.67 23.43 24.07
CA PRO A 367 -14.91 22.65 24.13
C PRO A 367 -14.72 21.22 23.63
N LYS A 368 -15.11 20.23 24.45
CA LYS A 368 -15.00 18.80 24.14
C LYS A 368 -15.59 18.43 22.78
N ILE A 369 -16.69 19.06 22.37
CA ILE A 369 -17.34 18.83 21.08
C ILE A 369 -16.44 19.21 19.89
N TRP A 370 -15.59 20.23 20.01
CA TRP A 370 -14.62 20.61 18.97
C TRP A 370 -13.48 19.59 18.90
N VAL A 371 -12.98 19.16 20.06
CA VAL A 371 -11.91 18.16 20.16
C VAL A 371 -12.37 16.81 19.59
N ASP A 372 -13.55 16.34 19.98
CA ASP A 372 -14.11 15.08 19.47
C ASP A 372 -14.41 15.15 17.97
N ALA A 373 -14.92 16.28 17.47
CA ALA A 373 -15.12 16.49 16.04
C ALA A 373 -13.80 16.47 15.25
N GLN A 374 -12.72 17.05 15.81
CA GLN A 374 -11.36 17.05 15.22
C GLN A 374 -10.67 15.69 15.27
N LEU A 375 -11.03 14.85 16.23
CA LEU A 375 -10.49 13.51 16.31
C LEU A 375 -11.37 12.52 15.52
N SER A 376 -12.54 12.92 15.01
CA SER A 376 -13.55 11.97 14.53
C SER A 376 -13.77 10.93 15.63
N HIS A 377 -14.22 11.36 16.81
CA HIS A 377 -14.78 10.48 17.83
C HIS A 377 -16.29 10.35 17.63
N SER A 378 -16.81 9.15 17.83
CA SER A 378 -18.23 8.88 17.68
C SER A 378 -18.90 9.35 18.95
N ASP A 379 -19.86 10.27 18.82
CA ASP A 379 -20.67 10.71 19.95
C ASP A 379 -21.39 9.48 20.55
N PRO A 380 -21.22 9.20 21.86
CA PRO A 380 -21.97 8.14 22.54
C PRO A 380 -23.49 8.34 22.42
N ASN A 381 -23.95 9.59 22.33
CA ASN A 381 -25.34 9.96 22.18
C ASN A 381 -25.71 10.02 20.69
N LYS A 382 -26.00 8.83 20.15
CA LYS A 382 -26.36 8.55 18.75
C LYS A 382 -27.51 9.45 18.21
N VAL A 383 -27.25 10.68 17.74
CA VAL A 383 -28.16 11.36 16.79
C VAL A 383 -27.47 12.24 15.73
N SER A 384 -26.23 12.74 15.89
CA SER A 384 -25.72 13.81 14.99
C SER A 384 -24.27 13.66 14.48
N SER A 385 -23.79 12.45 14.23
CA SER A 385 -22.40 12.22 13.78
C SER A 385 -22.06 12.88 12.42
N ALA A 386 -22.89 12.69 11.40
CA ALA A 386 -22.63 13.21 10.05
C ALA A 386 -22.72 14.75 9.95
N TYR A 387 -23.55 15.40 10.78
CA TYR A 387 -23.73 16.86 10.77
C TYR A 387 -22.63 17.60 11.56
N ASN A 388 -21.95 16.95 12.50
CA ASN A 388 -20.96 17.60 13.37
C ASN A 388 -19.64 17.91 12.65
N HIS A 389 -19.27 17.16 11.61
CA HIS A 389 -17.98 17.35 10.93
C HIS A 389 -17.89 18.67 10.14
N ALA A 390 -19.00 19.13 9.54
CA ALA A 390 -19.04 20.40 8.81
C ALA A 390 -19.38 21.61 9.69
N LYS A 391 -20.18 21.43 10.75
CA LYS A 391 -20.75 22.53 11.55
C LYS A 391 -19.73 23.34 12.35
N TYR A 392 -18.58 22.75 12.70
CA TYR A 392 -17.57 23.38 13.57
C TYR A 392 -16.21 23.60 12.90
N VAL A 393 -16.16 23.71 11.56
CA VAL A 393 -14.88 23.85 10.83
C VAL A 393 -14.12 25.12 11.24
N GLU A 394 -14.78 26.28 11.31
CA GLU A 394 -14.10 27.55 11.65
C GLU A 394 -13.60 27.61 13.10
N PRO A 395 -14.38 27.22 14.14
CA PRO A 395 -13.85 27.10 15.49
C PRO A 395 -12.67 26.12 15.58
N ARG A 396 -12.77 24.96 14.91
CA ARG A 396 -11.67 23.98 14.87
C ARG A 396 -10.44 24.53 14.16
N ARG A 397 -10.58 25.37 13.12
CA ARG A 397 -9.45 26.01 12.46
C ARG A 397 -8.66 26.88 13.44
N ARG A 398 -9.34 27.70 14.25
CA ARG A 398 -8.69 28.52 15.28
C ARG A 398 -8.01 27.65 16.34
N MET A 399 -8.72 26.63 16.83
CA MET A 399 -8.19 25.67 17.81
C MET A 399 -6.93 24.96 17.31
N MET A 400 -6.94 24.46 16.06
CA MET A 400 -5.81 23.73 15.50
C MET A 400 -4.64 24.64 15.12
N GLN A 401 -4.90 25.91 14.81
CA GLN A 401 -3.83 26.90 14.64
C GLN A 401 -3.15 27.21 15.97
N ASP A 402 -3.92 27.53 17.02
CA ASP A 402 -3.39 27.76 18.37
C ASP A 402 -2.64 26.53 18.90
N TRP A 403 -3.17 25.33 18.69
CA TRP A 403 -2.47 24.09 19.01
C TRP A 403 -1.12 23.96 18.30
N ALA A 404 -1.07 24.28 17.01
CA ALA A 404 0.18 24.24 16.25
C ALA A 404 1.19 25.28 16.74
N ASP A 405 0.73 26.48 17.10
CA ASP A 405 1.60 27.52 17.65
C ASP A 405 2.13 27.12 19.05
N ARG A 406 1.31 26.45 19.88
CA ARG A 406 1.75 25.86 21.16
C ARG A 406 2.75 24.72 20.99
N LEU A 407 2.62 23.90 19.95
CA LEU A 407 3.61 22.87 19.65
C LEU A 407 4.98 23.48 19.31
N ASP A 408 5.02 24.60 18.59
CA ASP A 408 6.27 25.31 18.33
C ASP A 408 6.87 25.90 19.62
N LEU A 409 6.05 26.46 20.51
CA LEU A 409 6.49 26.92 21.83
C LEU A 409 7.08 25.76 22.68
N LEU A 410 6.38 24.62 22.75
CA LEU A 410 6.87 23.43 23.47
C LEU A 410 8.20 22.96 22.91
N GLU A 411 8.34 22.98 21.59
CA GLU A 411 9.59 22.59 20.92
C GLU A 411 10.75 23.55 21.22
N GLN A 412 10.47 24.85 21.37
CA GLN A 412 11.43 25.87 21.81
C GLN A 412 11.76 25.79 23.31
N GLY A 413 11.01 25.01 24.08
CA GLY A 413 11.17 24.89 25.53
C GLY A 413 10.30 25.86 26.35
N GLU A 414 9.43 26.63 25.70
CA GLU A 414 8.53 27.61 26.30
C GLU A 414 7.26 26.97 26.90
N VAL A 415 7.45 26.05 27.84
CA VAL A 415 6.39 25.19 28.39
C VAL A 415 5.31 25.99 29.11
N GLN A 416 5.68 27.03 29.86
CA GLN A 416 4.71 27.87 30.58
C GLN A 416 3.77 28.60 29.61
N ALA A 417 4.34 29.20 28.56
CA ALA A 417 3.56 29.90 27.54
C ALA A 417 2.64 28.92 26.78
N ALA A 418 3.16 27.75 26.41
CA ALA A 418 2.39 26.73 25.71
C ALA A 418 1.27 26.10 26.55
N SER A 419 1.39 26.11 27.88
CA SER A 419 0.42 25.52 28.81
C SER A 419 -0.61 26.54 29.34
N ALA A 420 -0.56 27.79 28.88
CA ALA A 420 -1.47 28.84 29.33
C ALA A 420 -2.93 28.49 28.96
N HIS A 421 -3.83 28.51 29.96
CA HIS A 421 -5.26 28.24 29.74
C HIS A 421 -5.90 29.30 28.86
N LEU A 422 -6.96 28.93 28.16
CA LEU A 422 -7.76 29.87 27.39
C LEU A 422 -8.50 30.83 28.33
N THR A 423 -8.50 32.11 27.98
CA THR A 423 -9.40 33.07 28.62
C THR A 423 -10.71 33.07 27.85
N ILE A 424 -11.75 32.46 28.43
CA ILE A 424 -13.08 32.44 27.82
C ILE A 424 -13.77 33.76 28.18
N ARG A 425 -13.94 34.64 27.19
CA ARG A 425 -14.81 35.82 27.34
C ARG A 425 -16.21 35.44 26.86
N ILE A 426 -17.20 35.63 27.73
CA ILE A 426 -18.61 35.49 27.39
C ILE A 426 -19.14 36.90 27.14
N ASP A 427 -19.38 37.26 25.89
CA ASP A 427 -19.99 38.54 25.56
C ASP A 427 -21.40 38.60 26.17
N GLY A 428 -21.65 39.59 27.05
CA GLY A 428 -22.95 39.87 27.64
C GLY A 428 -23.09 39.67 29.15
N VAL A 429 -22.03 39.30 29.88
CA VAL A 429 -22.02 39.37 31.36
C VAL A 429 -21.37 40.70 31.76
N PRO A 430 -22.06 41.61 32.49
CA PRO A 430 -21.43 42.82 32.97
C PRO A 430 -20.25 42.41 33.86
N ALA A 431 -19.05 42.88 33.53
CA ALA A 431 -17.93 42.80 34.46
C ALA A 431 -18.37 43.50 35.75
N MET A 432 -18.39 42.78 36.87
CA MET A 432 -18.53 43.42 38.17
C MET A 432 -17.29 44.28 38.37
N ALA A 433 -17.45 45.58 38.11
CA ALA A 433 -16.51 46.58 38.55
C ALA A 433 -16.69 46.70 40.07
N GLU A 434 -15.65 46.31 40.82
CA GLU A 434 -15.47 46.79 42.18
C GLU A 434 -15.15 48.29 42.09
N VAL A 435 -16.13 49.14 42.34
CA VAL A 435 -15.93 50.56 42.63
C VAL A 435 -16.84 50.98 43.77
N GLU A 436 -16.21 51.53 44.81
CA GLU A 436 -16.80 52.18 45.97
C GLU A 436 -17.62 53.43 45.60
N GLU A 437 -18.63 53.67 46.43
CA GLU A 437 -19.30 54.95 46.77
C GLU A 437 -20.33 55.63 45.82
N ALA A 438 -21.54 55.71 46.39
CA ALA A 438 -22.31 56.93 46.72
C ALA A 438 -23.50 57.40 45.84
N VAL A 439 -24.68 57.22 46.44
CA VAL A 439 -25.82 58.16 46.60
C VAL A 439 -26.91 58.25 45.51
N ASP A 440 -28.09 57.77 45.92
CA ASP A 440 -29.50 58.21 45.74
C ASP A 440 -30.05 58.71 44.39
N VAL A 441 -31.14 58.08 43.93
CA VAL A 441 -32.57 58.50 44.10
C VAL A 441 -33.41 57.73 43.07
N ALA A 442 -34.37 56.93 43.54
CA ALA A 442 -35.49 56.40 42.74
C ALA A 442 -36.66 57.40 42.76
N PRO A 443 -37.66 57.35 41.85
CA PRO A 443 -38.69 56.30 42.02
C PRO A 443 -39.47 55.84 40.74
N THR A 444 -40.11 54.65 40.87
CA THR A 444 -41.49 54.30 40.38
C THR A 444 -41.78 54.11 38.86
N VAL A 445 -42.62 53.20 38.31
CA VAL A 445 -43.62 52.18 38.72
C VAL A 445 -43.65 51.04 37.68
N ALA A 446 -44.14 49.86 38.10
CA ALA A 446 -44.29 48.55 37.47
C ALA A 446 -45.26 48.37 36.25
N GLU A 447 -44.89 47.40 35.38
CA GLU A 447 -45.60 46.23 34.74
C GLU A 447 -47.12 46.22 34.41
N PRO A 448 -47.68 45.26 33.60
CA PRO A 448 -47.11 44.03 32.97
C PRO A 448 -47.49 43.76 31.49
N GLY A 449 -46.84 42.76 30.84
CA GLY A 449 -47.27 42.32 29.50
C GLY A 449 -46.53 41.12 28.87
N VAL A 450 -46.79 39.91 29.39
CA VAL A 450 -46.97 38.63 28.67
C VAL A 450 -45.89 38.13 27.67
N SER A 451 -45.20 37.07 28.11
CA SER A 451 -44.92 35.78 27.43
C SER A 451 -44.57 35.80 25.93
N GLY A 452 -43.29 35.58 25.67
CA GLY A 452 -42.79 34.99 24.42
C GLY A 452 -41.35 34.55 24.61
N SER A 453 -41.12 33.27 24.88
CA SER A 453 -39.76 32.70 24.84
C SER A 453 -39.16 32.89 23.45
N PRO A 454 -38.02 33.59 23.28
CA PRO A 454 -37.27 33.54 22.04
C PRO A 454 -36.41 32.27 22.00
N PRO A 455 -36.06 31.77 20.81
CA PRO A 455 -35.19 30.62 20.68
C PRO A 455 -33.81 30.97 21.25
N VAL A 456 -33.19 30.02 21.96
CA VAL A 456 -31.81 30.13 22.44
C VAL A 456 -30.90 30.28 21.22
N ALA A 457 -30.63 31.52 20.84
CA ALA A 457 -29.55 31.87 19.94
C ALA A 457 -28.26 31.44 20.64
N ALA A 458 -27.54 30.48 20.07
CA ALA A 458 -26.22 30.08 20.52
C ALA A 458 -25.32 31.33 20.49
N THR A 459 -25.08 31.91 21.66
CA THR A 459 -24.12 32.99 21.84
C THR A 459 -22.75 32.49 21.37
N PRO A 460 -22.05 33.25 20.49
CA PRO A 460 -20.76 32.82 19.98
C PRO A 460 -19.75 32.85 21.12
N ILE A 461 -19.26 31.69 21.55
CA ILE A 461 -18.12 31.62 22.47
C ILE A 461 -16.89 32.10 21.69
N VAL A 462 -16.43 33.31 22.01
CA VAL A 462 -15.20 33.87 21.46
C VAL A 462 -14.04 33.45 22.36
N VAL A 463 -13.29 32.45 21.89
CA VAL A 463 -12.05 32.00 22.54
C VAL A 463 -10.89 32.82 21.97
N THR A 464 -10.27 33.67 22.79
CA THR A 464 -9.04 34.38 22.44
C THR A 464 -7.85 33.81 23.22
N PRO A 465 -6.75 33.39 22.56
CA PRO A 465 -5.53 33.03 23.27
C PRO A 465 -4.97 34.24 24.04
N ASN A 466 -4.40 34.01 25.23
CA ASN A 466 -3.71 35.04 26.00
C ASN A 466 -2.38 35.40 25.32
N SER A 467 -2.44 36.19 24.26
CA SER A 467 -1.26 36.76 23.61
C SER A 467 -0.80 38.00 24.38
N GLY A 468 -0.30 37.80 25.60
CA GLY A 468 0.40 38.84 26.35
C GLY A 468 1.75 39.13 25.69
N GLY A 469 1.79 39.95 24.64
CA GLY A 469 3.00 40.62 24.14
C GLY A 469 4.20 39.77 23.68
N ILE A 470 4.15 38.44 23.72
CA ILE A 470 5.25 37.59 23.25
C ILE A 470 5.27 37.60 21.72
N THR A 471 6.34 38.14 21.13
CA THR A 471 6.64 37.96 19.70
C THR A 471 6.88 36.48 19.41
N PHE A 472 5.81 35.78 19.02
CA PHE A 472 5.85 34.36 18.68
C PHE A 472 6.55 34.16 17.32
N GLN A 473 7.73 33.52 17.33
CA GLN A 473 8.42 33.13 16.11
C GLN A 473 8.11 31.67 15.76
N ARG A 474 7.35 31.47 14.68
CA ARG A 474 7.04 30.14 14.14
C ARG A 474 8.30 29.43 13.68
N LEU A 475 8.44 28.16 14.05
CA LEU A 475 9.53 27.31 13.55
C LEU A 475 9.19 26.81 12.15
N SER A 476 10.18 26.78 11.24
CA SER A 476 9.99 26.05 9.98
C SER A 476 9.78 24.57 10.27
N GLN A 477 8.75 24.02 9.64
CA GLN A 477 8.35 22.62 9.84
C GLN A 477 9.05 21.67 8.87
N VAL A 478 9.59 22.22 7.79
CA VAL A 478 10.22 21.48 6.70
C VAL A 478 11.74 21.61 6.81
N PRO A 479 12.50 20.70 6.18
CA PRO A 479 13.95 20.81 6.15
C PRO A 479 14.35 22.13 5.51
N PRO A 480 15.45 22.77 5.97
CA PRO A 480 15.97 23.92 5.25
C PRO A 480 16.24 23.50 3.80
N PRO A 481 15.95 24.37 2.81
CA PRO A 481 16.38 24.12 1.45
C PRO A 481 17.89 23.81 1.49
N PRO A 482 18.35 22.79 0.74
CA PRO A 482 19.74 22.37 0.81
C PRO A 482 20.64 23.60 0.58
N ALA A 483 21.60 23.83 1.50
CA ALA A 483 22.47 25.02 1.52
C ALA A 483 23.30 25.21 0.23
N HIS A 484 23.39 24.16 -0.58
CA HIS A 484 23.49 24.24 -2.01
C HIS A 484 22.47 23.25 -2.56
N ALA A 485 21.52 23.69 -3.37
CA ALA A 485 21.10 22.81 -4.45
C ALA A 485 22.41 22.46 -5.17
N PRO A 486 22.80 21.18 -5.33
CA PRO A 486 23.68 20.91 -6.44
C PRO A 486 22.92 21.47 -7.64
N GLU A 487 23.40 22.59 -8.20
CA GLU A 487 23.15 22.88 -9.61
C GLU A 487 23.31 21.54 -10.29
N SER A 488 22.29 21.07 -11.00
CA SER A 488 22.30 19.71 -11.53
C SER A 488 23.64 19.53 -12.22
N GLU A 489 24.54 18.77 -11.62
CA GLU A 489 25.76 18.39 -12.30
C GLU A 489 25.26 17.38 -13.31
N VAL A 490 24.88 17.94 -14.47
CA VAL A 490 24.62 17.24 -15.72
C VAL A 490 25.75 16.22 -15.78
N SER A 491 25.40 14.93 -15.63
CA SER A 491 26.38 13.84 -15.55
C SER A 491 27.38 14.03 -16.69
N ALA A 492 28.67 13.72 -16.52
CA ALA A 492 29.67 13.90 -17.58
C ALA A 492 29.22 13.34 -18.94
N ILE A 493 28.43 12.26 -18.91
CA ILE A 493 27.78 11.63 -20.07
C ILE A 493 26.68 12.51 -20.69
N GLN A 494 25.88 13.20 -19.87
CA GLN A 494 24.87 14.14 -20.34
C GLN A 494 25.50 15.43 -20.91
N ARG A 495 26.58 15.97 -20.29
CA ARG A 495 27.31 17.13 -20.85
C ARG A 495 27.91 16.78 -22.20
N GLU A 496 28.57 15.62 -22.30
CA GLU A 496 29.15 15.19 -23.57
C GLU A 496 28.07 15.00 -24.64
N ARG A 497 26.89 14.51 -24.27
CA ARG A 497 25.76 14.34 -25.19
C ARG A 497 25.15 15.68 -25.63
N GLU A 498 25.04 16.65 -24.73
CA GLU A 498 24.60 18.02 -25.04
C GLU A 498 25.62 18.75 -25.94
N GLU A 499 26.92 18.62 -25.66
CA GLU A 499 27.97 19.16 -26.51
C GLU A 499 27.94 18.55 -27.92
N MET A 500 27.79 17.21 -28.03
CA MET A 500 27.64 16.55 -29.32
C MET A 500 26.39 17.02 -30.06
N LEU A 501 25.27 17.23 -29.34
CA LEU A 501 24.04 17.73 -29.95
C LEU A 501 24.21 19.18 -30.45
N ALA A 502 24.81 20.06 -29.65
CA ALA A 502 25.09 21.44 -30.03
C ALA A 502 26.05 21.52 -31.23
N MET A 503 27.09 20.69 -31.26
CA MET A 503 27.97 20.58 -32.44
C MET A 503 27.22 20.05 -33.66
N TYR A 504 26.38 19.02 -33.51
CA TYR A 504 25.59 18.47 -34.61
C TYR A 504 24.64 19.51 -35.23
N GLU A 505 23.97 20.30 -34.39
CA GLU A 505 23.00 21.31 -34.80
C GLU A 505 23.65 22.65 -35.19
N SER A 506 24.98 22.77 -35.05
CA SER A 506 25.74 23.95 -35.45
C SER A 506 25.42 24.35 -36.90
N PRO A 507 25.23 25.65 -37.18
CA PRO A 507 24.96 26.16 -38.54
C PRO A 507 26.00 25.74 -39.58
N ASN A 508 27.24 25.49 -39.14
CA ASN A 508 28.34 25.09 -40.03
C ASN A 508 28.29 23.60 -40.40
N ASN A 509 27.42 22.80 -39.76
CA ASN A 509 27.24 21.38 -40.06
C ASN A 509 25.93 21.18 -40.84
N LEU A 510 26.07 21.11 -42.16
CA LEU A 510 24.94 21.16 -43.09
C LEU A 510 24.34 19.77 -43.32
N PRO A 511 23.01 19.65 -43.44
CA PRO A 511 22.40 18.44 -43.99
C PRO A 511 22.98 18.11 -45.36
N VAL A 512 23.18 16.81 -45.66
CA VAL A 512 23.79 16.34 -46.93
C VAL A 512 23.16 16.98 -48.18
N ALA A 513 21.84 17.16 -48.18
CA ALA A 513 21.13 17.77 -49.30
C ALA A 513 21.51 19.26 -49.50
N LEU A 514 21.67 20.02 -48.42
CA LEU A 514 22.05 21.43 -48.46
C LEU A 514 23.52 21.59 -48.86
N PHE A 515 24.41 20.76 -48.29
CA PHE A 515 25.83 20.72 -48.69
C PHE A 515 25.98 20.41 -50.18
N GLY A 516 25.22 19.43 -50.69
CA GLY A 516 25.21 19.10 -52.12
C GLY A 516 24.84 20.28 -53.00
N LYS A 517 23.78 21.03 -52.65
CA LYS A 517 23.39 22.24 -53.37
C LYS A 517 24.52 23.27 -53.43
N LEU A 518 25.20 23.54 -52.31
CA LEU A 518 26.31 24.49 -52.26
C LEU A 518 27.55 24.00 -53.01
N ALA A 519 27.78 22.69 -53.04
CA ALA A 519 28.89 22.06 -53.76
C ALA A 519 28.61 21.86 -55.27
N GLY A 520 27.42 22.22 -55.76
CA GLY A 520 27.00 21.96 -57.15
C GLY A 520 26.82 20.48 -57.49
N LYS A 521 26.49 19.64 -56.51
CA LYS A 521 26.38 18.17 -56.63
C LYS A 521 25.04 17.64 -56.15
N SER A 522 24.59 16.52 -56.71
CA SER A 522 23.38 15.85 -56.23
C SER A 522 23.60 15.20 -54.86
N LYS A 523 22.52 15.03 -54.10
CA LYS A 523 22.53 14.32 -52.80
C LYS A 523 23.18 12.93 -52.92
N ASP A 524 22.89 12.20 -53.99
CA ASP A 524 23.43 10.85 -54.22
C ASP A 524 24.92 10.85 -54.55
N GLN A 525 25.42 11.91 -55.18
CA GLN A 525 26.85 12.09 -55.42
C GLN A 525 27.59 12.38 -54.11
N ILE A 526 27.03 13.23 -53.24
CA ILE A 526 27.61 13.48 -51.91
C ILE A 526 27.59 12.20 -51.06
N ASN A 527 26.50 11.44 -51.06
CA ASN A 527 26.43 10.14 -50.36
C ASN A 527 27.49 9.15 -50.87
N ARG A 528 27.75 9.11 -52.19
CA ARG A 528 28.83 8.30 -52.77
C ARG A 528 30.21 8.78 -52.32
N GLU A 529 30.44 10.09 -52.26
CA GLU A 529 31.69 10.66 -51.77
C GLU A 529 31.93 10.38 -50.28
N LEU A 530 30.88 10.43 -49.45
CA LEU A 530 30.94 10.04 -48.04
C LEU A 530 31.29 8.56 -47.87
N LYS A 531 30.62 7.66 -48.62
CA LYS A 531 30.93 6.22 -48.61
C LYS A 531 32.35 5.92 -49.08
N ALA A 532 32.88 6.71 -50.01
CA ALA A 532 34.25 6.58 -50.51
C ALA A 532 35.31 7.25 -49.61
N GLY A 533 34.94 7.76 -48.42
CA GLY A 533 35.87 8.45 -47.52
C GLY A 533 36.38 9.80 -48.05
N LYS A 534 35.73 10.38 -49.06
CA LYS A 534 36.14 11.65 -49.68
C LYS A 534 35.62 12.88 -48.95
N LEU A 535 34.74 12.71 -47.97
CA LEU A 535 34.15 13.78 -47.16
C LEU A 535 33.99 13.26 -45.73
N LEU A 536 34.25 14.11 -44.75
CA LEU A 536 33.95 13.86 -43.35
C LEU A 536 32.48 14.19 -43.06
N SER A 537 31.78 13.35 -42.31
CA SER A 537 30.45 13.67 -41.79
C SER A 537 30.32 13.29 -40.33
N ILE A 538 29.54 14.07 -39.58
CA ILE A 538 29.11 13.73 -38.23
C ILE A 538 27.67 13.20 -38.26
N SER A 539 27.37 12.21 -37.41
CA SER A 539 26.05 11.56 -37.37
C SER A 539 25.59 11.39 -35.93
N LEU A 540 24.29 11.53 -35.69
CA LEU A 540 23.70 11.43 -34.36
C LEU A 540 22.44 10.54 -34.38
N GLY A 541 22.62 9.25 -34.15
CA GLY A 541 21.53 8.25 -34.12
C GLY A 541 20.60 8.37 -35.33
N ASN A 542 19.30 8.47 -35.07
CA ASN A 542 18.27 8.53 -36.11
C ASN A 542 18.13 9.92 -36.78
N ARG A 543 18.94 10.92 -36.38
CA ARG A 543 18.83 12.29 -36.92
C ARG A 543 19.53 12.48 -38.28
N GLY A 544 20.30 11.49 -38.73
CA GLY A 544 20.98 11.49 -40.03
C GLY A 544 22.39 12.08 -40.00
N GLN A 545 23.01 12.19 -41.18
CA GLN A 545 24.38 12.70 -41.35
C GLN A 545 24.39 14.19 -41.72
N ARG A 546 25.38 14.91 -41.19
CA ARG A 546 25.69 16.30 -41.53
C ARG A 546 27.14 16.45 -41.95
N VAL A 547 27.38 17.29 -42.94
CA VAL A 547 28.70 17.55 -43.55
C VAL A 547 29.12 18.97 -43.17
N PRO A 548 30.28 19.15 -42.54
CA PRO A 548 30.82 20.47 -42.25
C PRO A 548 31.06 21.31 -43.51
N ASP A 549 30.55 22.53 -43.54
CA ASP A 549 30.59 23.47 -44.66
C ASP A 549 32.01 23.87 -45.07
N TRP A 550 32.96 23.90 -44.14
CA TRP A 550 34.35 24.20 -44.41
C TRP A 550 35.00 23.21 -45.39
N GLN A 551 34.40 22.04 -45.63
CA GLN A 551 34.82 21.10 -46.68
C GLN A 551 34.43 21.54 -48.10
N LEU A 552 33.67 22.63 -48.27
CA LEU A 552 33.51 23.30 -49.56
C LEU A 552 34.83 23.94 -50.00
N VAL A 553 35.73 24.27 -49.05
CA VAL A 553 37.08 24.77 -49.33
C VAL A 553 38.00 23.59 -49.68
N PRO A 554 38.57 23.51 -50.90
CA PRO A 554 39.35 22.35 -51.35
C PRO A 554 40.54 22.01 -50.45
N LEU A 555 41.22 23.02 -49.90
CA LEU A 555 42.36 22.82 -49.00
C LEU A 555 41.96 22.13 -47.69
N LYS A 556 40.89 22.62 -47.03
CA LYS A 556 40.38 22.05 -45.78
C LYS A 556 39.79 20.66 -46.00
N ARG A 557 39.16 20.43 -47.16
CA ARG A 557 38.71 19.10 -47.59
C ARG A 557 39.87 18.12 -47.74
N ARG A 558 40.96 18.52 -48.41
CA ARG A 558 42.18 17.70 -48.55
C ARG A 558 42.81 17.37 -47.20
N LEU A 559 42.84 18.35 -46.28
CA LEU A 559 43.30 18.13 -44.91
C LEU A 559 42.48 17.05 -44.20
N ALA A 560 41.14 17.14 -44.27
CA ALA A 560 40.25 16.14 -43.66
C ALA A 560 40.40 14.75 -44.31
N GLN A 561 40.54 14.68 -45.64
CA GLN A 561 40.80 13.43 -46.35
C GLN A 561 42.13 12.80 -45.94
N ALA A 562 43.20 13.59 -45.83
CA ALA A 562 44.49 13.10 -45.39
C ALA A 562 44.41 12.55 -43.96
N LEU A 563 43.69 13.22 -43.06
CA LEU A 563 43.50 12.76 -41.69
C LEU A 563 42.65 11.47 -41.63
N MET A 564 41.55 11.39 -42.40
CA MET A 564 40.74 10.16 -42.50
C MET A 564 41.54 8.97 -43.02
N ASN A 565 42.45 9.19 -43.98
CA ASN A 565 43.31 8.15 -44.54
C ASN A 565 44.43 7.71 -43.57
N GLN A 566 44.99 8.63 -42.79
CA GLN A 566 46.03 8.34 -41.79
C GLN A 566 45.45 7.69 -40.53
N CYS A 567 44.19 7.93 -40.21
CA CYS A 567 43.53 7.48 -38.99
C CYS A 567 42.22 6.72 -39.28
N PRO A 568 42.26 5.55 -39.99
CA PRO A 568 41.05 4.83 -40.39
C PRO A 568 40.25 4.26 -39.22
N HIS A 569 40.85 4.12 -38.04
CA HIS A 569 40.22 3.57 -36.83
C HIS A 569 39.58 4.64 -35.92
N VAL A 570 39.79 5.92 -36.21
CA VAL A 570 39.27 7.02 -35.39
C VAL A 570 37.87 7.39 -35.87
N ASP A 571 36.93 7.51 -34.94
CA ASP A 571 35.54 7.84 -35.29
C ASP A 571 35.40 9.26 -35.86
N SER A 572 34.33 9.51 -36.61
CA SER A 572 34.12 10.78 -37.30
C SER A 572 33.96 11.98 -36.36
N TRP A 573 33.50 11.77 -35.12
CA TRP A 573 33.37 12.83 -34.11
C TRP A 573 34.73 13.23 -33.54
N ALA A 574 35.60 12.26 -33.28
CA ALA A 574 36.98 12.50 -32.88
C ALA A 574 37.77 13.19 -33.99
N LEU A 575 37.64 12.76 -35.25
CA LEU A 575 38.26 13.44 -36.40
C LEU A 575 37.75 14.88 -36.56
N TYR A 576 36.45 15.10 -36.40
CA TYR A 576 35.87 16.44 -36.41
C TYR A 576 36.48 17.31 -35.30
N ARG A 577 36.54 16.80 -34.06
CA ARG A 577 37.15 17.51 -32.91
C ARG A 577 38.63 17.81 -33.15
N LEU A 578 39.40 16.89 -33.73
CA LEU A 578 40.82 17.12 -34.06
C LEU A 578 40.99 18.26 -35.08
N LEU A 579 40.05 18.43 -36.00
CA LEU A 579 40.12 19.48 -37.00
C LEU A 579 39.65 20.84 -36.48
N THR A 580 38.65 20.86 -35.59
CA THR A 580 37.97 22.09 -35.15
C THR A 580 38.39 22.59 -33.77
N LYS A 581 39.00 21.77 -32.91
CA LYS A 581 39.47 22.22 -31.60
C LYS A 581 40.84 22.90 -31.70
N PRO A 582 41.11 23.93 -30.88
CA PRO A 582 42.43 24.53 -30.73
C PRO A 582 43.49 23.50 -30.30
N HIS A 583 44.65 23.52 -30.96
CA HIS A 583 45.81 22.72 -30.56
C HIS A 583 46.95 23.61 -30.07
N SER A 584 47.60 23.22 -28.97
CA SER A 584 48.77 23.93 -28.42
C SER A 584 49.90 24.03 -29.44
N ASN A 585 50.14 22.95 -30.19
CA ASN A 585 51.16 22.86 -31.24
C ASN A 585 50.86 23.77 -32.46
N LEU A 586 49.65 24.32 -32.56
CA LEU A 586 49.22 25.26 -33.61
C LEU A 586 48.99 26.68 -33.06
N GLY A 587 49.53 26.99 -31.89
CA GLY A 587 49.37 28.29 -31.24
C GLY A 587 47.94 28.51 -30.73
N ASN A 588 47.31 27.47 -30.19
CA ASN A 588 45.92 27.47 -29.70
C ASN A 588 44.89 27.88 -30.76
N ARG A 589 45.10 27.45 -32.01
CA ARG A 589 44.15 27.62 -33.11
C ARG A 589 43.75 26.26 -33.70
N ALA A 590 42.58 26.22 -34.34
CA ALA A 590 42.07 25.00 -34.97
C ALA A 590 42.83 24.69 -36.27
N ALA A 591 42.96 23.41 -36.60
CA ALA A 591 43.69 22.97 -37.79
C ALA A 591 43.09 23.56 -39.08
N ILE A 592 41.75 23.61 -39.14
CA ILE A 592 41.01 24.16 -40.29
C ILE A 592 41.22 25.67 -40.48
N ASP A 593 41.69 26.39 -39.47
CA ASP A 593 41.86 27.85 -39.52
C ASP A 593 43.31 28.25 -39.85
N VAL A 594 44.28 27.38 -39.57
CA VAL A 594 45.71 27.65 -39.76
C VAL A 594 46.28 27.00 -41.03
N VAL A 595 45.57 26.03 -41.61
CA VAL A 595 46.05 25.30 -42.79
C VAL A 595 46.22 26.21 -44.01
N THR A 596 47.42 26.19 -44.58
CA THR A 596 47.82 26.85 -45.84
C THR A 596 48.46 25.80 -46.76
N PRO A 597 48.57 26.06 -48.07
CA PRO A 597 49.21 25.12 -49.00
C PRO A 597 50.65 24.70 -48.62
N THR A 598 51.39 25.59 -47.95
CA THR A 598 52.79 25.38 -47.58
C THR A 598 52.99 24.70 -46.23
N ASN A 599 51.95 24.57 -45.40
CA ASN A 599 52.06 24.03 -44.05
C ASN A 599 51.21 22.77 -43.77
N VAL A 600 50.47 22.25 -44.76
CA VAL A 600 49.52 21.12 -44.59
C VAL A 600 50.16 19.92 -43.88
N GLY A 601 51.40 19.54 -44.26
CA GLY A 601 52.11 18.41 -43.65
C GLY A 601 52.44 18.63 -42.18
N LYS A 602 52.84 19.86 -41.80
CA LYS A 602 53.11 20.22 -40.40
C LYS A 602 51.81 20.27 -39.57
N VAL A 603 50.74 20.80 -40.15
CA VAL A 603 49.41 20.83 -39.51
C VAL A 603 48.89 19.41 -39.28
N LEU A 604 49.04 18.51 -40.26
CA LEU A 604 48.69 17.10 -40.12
C LEU A 604 49.49 16.43 -38.98
N GLN A 605 50.81 16.55 -38.97
CA GLN A 605 51.64 15.97 -37.90
C GLN A 605 51.26 16.51 -36.51
N ALA A 606 50.88 17.77 -36.41
CA ALA A 606 50.51 18.39 -35.14
C ALA A 606 49.17 17.88 -34.56
N VAL A 607 48.25 17.40 -35.41
CA VAL A 607 46.91 16.96 -34.99
C VAL A 607 46.68 15.46 -35.10
N THR A 608 47.55 14.73 -35.81
CA THR A 608 47.54 13.27 -35.83
C THR A 608 47.98 12.74 -34.46
N PRO A 609 47.20 11.84 -33.81
CA PRO A 609 47.57 11.31 -32.50
C PRO A 609 48.87 10.48 -32.58
N TYR A 610 49.90 10.84 -31.80
CA TYR A 610 51.14 10.06 -31.67
C TYR A 610 50.91 8.84 -30.74
N LYS A 611 50.78 7.64 -31.33
CA LYS A 611 50.85 6.27 -30.76
C LYS A 611 50.39 6.02 -29.29
N GLU A 612 49.23 5.37 -29.14
CA GLU A 612 49.01 4.28 -28.16
C GLU A 612 49.53 2.94 -28.72
N PHE A 613 50.79 2.89 -29.15
CA PHE A 613 51.45 1.66 -29.61
C PHE A 613 52.89 1.63 -29.08
N GLU A 614 53.01 1.58 -27.75
CA GLU A 614 54.19 1.12 -27.02
C GLU A 614 53.78 0.16 -25.91
N ARG A 615 53.22 -0.99 -26.27
CA ARG A 615 53.35 -2.25 -25.51
C ARG A 615 53.24 -3.47 -26.42
N SER A 616 54.26 -3.67 -27.26
CA SER A 616 54.84 -5.00 -27.54
C SER A 616 56.02 -4.85 -28.50
N SER A 617 57.22 -5.01 -27.95
CA SER A 617 58.46 -5.51 -28.58
C SER A 617 58.74 -5.23 -30.07
N THR A 618 59.80 -4.45 -30.29
CA THR A 618 60.86 -4.60 -31.31
C THR A 618 60.49 -4.80 -32.78
N ASP A 619 61.05 -3.88 -33.58
CA ASP A 619 61.74 -4.06 -34.86
C ASP A 619 61.21 -3.20 -36.03
N GLU A 620 62.16 -2.64 -36.78
CA GLU A 620 62.01 -1.63 -37.85
C GLU A 620 61.18 -2.13 -39.05
N THR A 621 60.61 -1.23 -39.89
CA THR A 621 60.40 -1.49 -41.34
C THR A 621 59.85 -0.27 -42.13
N PRO A 622 60.05 -0.18 -43.47
CA PRO A 622 60.56 0.99 -44.19
C PRO A 622 59.55 1.71 -45.11
N GLN A 623 58.24 1.51 -44.93
CA GLN A 623 57.20 2.03 -45.83
C GLN A 623 56.99 3.55 -45.79
N PHE A 624 57.41 4.23 -44.71
CA PHE A 624 57.29 5.69 -44.55
C PHE A 624 58.22 6.47 -45.50
N SER A 625 59.37 5.89 -45.86
CA SER A 625 60.37 6.50 -46.76
C SER A 625 59.90 6.57 -48.22
N GLU A 626 59.12 5.57 -48.67
CA GLU A 626 58.70 5.46 -50.06
C GLU A 626 57.57 6.44 -50.42
N PHE A 627 56.64 6.66 -49.50
CA PHE A 627 55.52 7.59 -49.65
C PHE A 627 55.96 9.07 -49.68
N VAL A 628 56.93 9.43 -48.83
CA VAL A 628 57.54 10.78 -48.81
C VAL A 628 58.30 11.05 -50.12
N ARG A 629 59.00 10.05 -50.67
CA ARG A 629 59.66 10.17 -51.99
C ARG A 629 58.65 10.32 -53.14
N GLN A 630 57.48 9.69 -53.04
CA GLN A 630 56.43 9.80 -54.06
C GLN A 630 55.78 11.20 -54.07
N LEU A 631 55.57 11.79 -52.89
CA LEU A 631 55.10 13.17 -52.73
C LEU A 631 56.14 14.20 -53.21
N GLN A 632 57.42 14.00 -52.92
CA GLN A 632 58.49 14.89 -53.40
C GLN A 632 58.65 14.83 -54.93
N ARG A 633 58.52 13.64 -55.55
CA ARG A 633 58.57 13.48 -57.02
C ARG A 633 57.40 14.14 -57.73
N HIS A 634 56.21 14.18 -57.11
CA HIS A 634 55.02 14.80 -57.70
C HIS A 634 55.04 16.34 -57.59
N VAL A 635 55.67 16.87 -56.52
CA VAL A 635 55.91 18.31 -56.36
C VAL A 635 56.98 18.79 -57.35
N ASN A 636 58.08 18.05 -57.51
CA ASN A 636 59.13 18.43 -58.46
C ASN A 636 58.68 18.30 -59.94
N ALA A 637 57.79 17.35 -60.25
CA ALA A 637 57.21 17.22 -61.61
C ALA A 637 56.23 18.35 -61.99
N LEU A 638 55.76 19.13 -61.02
CA LEU A 638 54.91 20.31 -61.25
C LEU A 638 55.72 21.62 -61.29
N GLU A 639 57.01 21.60 -60.93
CA GLU A 639 57.92 22.76 -60.96
C GLU A 639 58.90 22.74 -62.16
N GLU A 640 58.97 21.64 -62.95
CA GLU A 640 59.77 21.54 -64.20
C GLU A 640 58.91 21.37 -65.47
N ALA A 641 57.86 22.18 -65.62
CA ALA A 641 57.28 22.46 -66.95
C ALA A 641 57.64 23.91 -67.34
N PRO A 642 58.55 24.13 -68.31
CA PRO A 642 58.85 25.48 -68.78
C PRO A 642 57.77 25.97 -69.75
N CYS A 643 57.22 27.16 -69.46
CA CYS A 643 56.36 28.03 -70.29
C CYS A 643 55.13 27.41 -70.97
#